data_AF-A0A7L4GGY8-F1
#
_entry.id   AF-A0A7L4GGY8-F1
#
_cell.length_a   1.000
_cell.length_b   1.000
_cell.length_c   1.000
_cell.angle_alpha   90.00
_cell.angle_beta   90.00
_cell.angle_gamma   90.00
#
_symmetry.space_group_name_H-M   'P 1'
#
loop_
_entity.id
_entity.type
_entity.pdbx_description
1 polymer ?
#
loop_
_entity_poly.entity_id
_entity_poly.type
_entity_poly.pdbx_seq_one_letter_code
_entity_poly.pdbx_strand_id
1 'polypeptide(L)'
;FSVEPSLFWWSAEKNEKLLQFWETYLLIMETLEGNQIHVIKPVLPKLNSLFEHAISGEKGCWLFHPSWHTCIYKRMLESENKTLTKEGILHFLELYETKHLPNSLCFSEFVIGPLMDALSESSLYSRTPGQLMGACPPLGMRLQKFLATYIMLLPEEEKGIFLLKFIQKMTRRHWCAVPILFLTMALAYIPACKVLGSEALHALRDVLQCTMITHQILLRGAAQCYLLQTAMHLTDVVKVSLPEVASFLLSLRPEESLRRDTMLWIELCSWLQVNDRCFRKSVTSDSEHQETSSLCQYARSLVGEYLKTPVSERENCFMPDWFEAKLVATVILLAADVEQIRNKYSGKSNIEWIELEAFLNPLLDVLMKLGSNAYIPTLKTDKSLQLLLKLLQTRSLKCSNTQDDGVLFFIWKSLLAPVESILEFVLRRLTTNELSTVGDLDRCDLYLALIPEIVNLCLQINWKKVQPIKNFILSLTNASIRNLQERNCEEEPKLKEQIKKVASMASLTAVCEIMDQKPEVHLESLPSVDGLKRFIFFSQFNEVLKKPSYTEEESLCEETASQGWGKIVARYVHDQWICLRFILNSFSTLAQEYEETPEMSLSTVERSRKILESALEALTVLPSDQVLPVFDCMKVLVPKLLDSAESLCIEAFDLAWKIISSLSNTQLIFWSNLKAFVQFVFDAEVLAVAASLKRQAYAKIKEVSLRIF
;
A
#
# COMPACT_ATOMS: atom_id res chain seq x y z
N PHE A 1 -25.95 -45.32 10.56
CA PHE A 1 -27.06 -44.73 11.34
C PHE A 1 -26.50 -44.13 12.61
N SER A 2 -26.02 -42.89 12.56
CA SER A 2 -25.74 -42.11 13.76
C SER A 2 -27.08 -41.70 14.36
N VAL A 3 -27.40 -42.21 15.54
CA VAL A 3 -28.55 -41.71 16.32
C VAL A 3 -28.26 -40.24 16.60
N GLU A 4 -29.08 -39.32 16.09
CA GLU A 4 -29.00 -37.92 16.47
C GLU A 4 -29.16 -37.83 17.99
N PRO A 5 -28.27 -37.10 18.69
CA PRO A 5 -28.34 -37.01 20.15
C PRO A 5 -29.66 -36.34 20.54
N SER A 6 -30.44 -37.01 21.39
CA SER A 6 -31.72 -36.48 21.83
C SER A 6 -31.53 -35.17 22.59
N LEU A 7 -32.37 -34.17 22.31
CA LEU A 7 -32.37 -32.89 23.03
C LEU A 7 -32.59 -33.10 24.53
N PHE A 8 -33.52 -33.98 24.90
CA PHE A 8 -33.75 -34.40 26.28
C PHE A 8 -34.14 -35.87 26.28
N TRP A 9 -33.64 -36.62 27.25
CA TRP A 9 -34.09 -37.98 27.52
C TRP A 9 -33.78 -38.37 28.97
N TRP A 10 -34.48 -39.37 29.47
CA TRP A 10 -34.34 -39.86 30.84
C TRP A 10 -34.33 -41.38 30.89
N SER A 11 -33.53 -41.97 31.78
CA SER A 11 -33.53 -43.40 32.07
C SER A 11 -33.37 -43.64 33.56
N ALA A 12 -34.20 -44.52 34.11
CA ALA A 12 -34.12 -44.94 35.51
C ALA A 12 -32.76 -45.60 35.82
N GLU A 13 -32.16 -46.29 34.86
CA GLU A 13 -30.86 -46.97 35.01
C GLU A 13 -29.68 -45.99 35.07
N LYS A 14 -29.81 -44.81 34.46
CA LYS A 14 -28.78 -43.76 34.42
C LYS A 14 -29.16 -42.53 35.24
N ASN A 15 -30.15 -42.67 36.13
CA ASN A 15 -30.76 -41.58 36.89
C ASN A 15 -29.71 -40.68 37.56
N GLU A 16 -28.79 -41.24 38.35
CA GLU A 16 -27.77 -40.46 39.07
C GLU A 16 -26.89 -39.59 38.17
N LYS A 17 -26.45 -40.13 37.02
CA LYS A 17 -25.59 -39.40 36.06
C LYS A 17 -26.36 -38.28 35.35
N LEU A 18 -27.61 -38.54 35.00
CA LEU A 18 -28.46 -37.53 34.35
C LEU A 18 -28.83 -36.41 35.33
N LEU A 19 -29.12 -36.75 36.57
CA LEU A 19 -29.50 -35.81 37.63
C LEU A 19 -28.32 -34.88 37.97
N GLN A 20 -27.10 -35.42 38.10
CA GLN A 20 -25.87 -34.62 38.29
C GLN A 20 -25.62 -33.64 37.13
N PHE A 21 -25.84 -34.07 35.88
CA PHE A 21 -25.71 -33.19 34.72
C PHE A 21 -26.68 -32.01 34.79
N TRP A 22 -27.98 -32.26 35.01
CA TRP A 22 -29.00 -31.22 35.03
C TRP A 22 -28.86 -30.27 36.23
N GLU A 23 -28.54 -30.77 37.42
CA GLU A 23 -28.26 -29.93 38.59
C GLU A 23 -27.07 -29.00 38.35
N THR A 24 -26.00 -29.54 37.74
CA THR A 24 -24.82 -28.75 37.39
C THR A 24 -25.14 -27.71 36.31
N TYR A 25 -25.92 -28.09 35.29
CA TYR A 25 -26.35 -27.20 34.23
C TYR A 25 -27.18 -26.03 34.75
N LEU A 26 -28.22 -26.32 35.55
CA LEU A 26 -29.11 -25.30 36.13
C LEU A 26 -28.33 -24.36 37.04
N LEU A 27 -27.46 -24.89 37.91
CA LEU A 27 -26.60 -24.07 38.76
C LEU A 27 -25.74 -23.10 37.95
N ILE A 28 -25.13 -23.56 36.85
CA ILE A 28 -24.32 -22.71 35.97
C ILE A 28 -25.19 -21.61 35.33
N MET A 29 -26.35 -21.98 34.78
CA MET A 29 -27.24 -21.03 34.12
C MET A 29 -27.78 -19.96 35.07
N GLU A 30 -28.19 -20.35 36.29
CA GLU A 30 -28.63 -19.44 37.35
C GLU A 30 -27.48 -18.50 37.78
N THR A 31 -26.27 -19.04 37.93
CA THR A 31 -25.11 -18.21 38.30
C THR A 31 -24.77 -17.19 37.20
N LEU A 32 -24.94 -17.56 35.93
CA LEU A 32 -24.75 -16.69 34.77
C LEU A 32 -25.89 -15.67 34.56
N GLU A 33 -26.94 -15.67 35.39
CA GLU A 33 -27.86 -14.53 35.48
C GLU A 33 -27.24 -13.35 36.25
N GLY A 34 -26.27 -13.63 37.12
CA GLY A 34 -25.49 -12.59 37.79
C GLY A 34 -24.47 -11.95 36.83
N ASN A 35 -24.22 -10.64 37.00
CA ASN A 35 -23.21 -9.91 36.21
C ASN A 35 -21.83 -9.79 36.91
N GLN A 36 -21.72 -10.30 38.14
CA GLN A 36 -20.53 -10.12 38.97
C GLN A 36 -19.55 -11.29 38.83
N ILE A 37 -18.35 -11.00 38.29
CA ILE A 37 -17.35 -12.02 37.97
C ILE A 37 -16.92 -12.87 39.18
N HIS A 38 -16.94 -12.31 40.40
CA HIS A 38 -16.55 -13.03 41.62
C HIS A 38 -17.58 -14.10 42.04
N VAL A 39 -18.83 -13.96 41.61
CA VAL A 39 -19.90 -14.95 41.83
C VAL A 39 -19.79 -16.08 40.78
N ILE A 40 -19.37 -15.75 39.56
CA ILE A 40 -19.31 -16.68 38.44
C ILE A 40 -18.02 -17.51 38.44
N LYS A 41 -16.88 -16.90 38.80
CA LYS A 41 -15.56 -17.52 38.75
C LYS A 41 -15.47 -18.86 39.51
N PRO A 42 -16.08 -19.04 40.71
CA PRO A 42 -16.10 -20.31 41.42
C PRO A 42 -16.83 -21.45 40.70
N VAL A 43 -17.75 -21.11 39.78
CA VAL A 43 -18.58 -22.08 39.06
C VAL A 43 -17.96 -22.49 37.72
N LEU A 44 -17.01 -21.70 37.16
CA LEU A 44 -16.31 -22.03 35.92
C LEU A 44 -15.64 -23.42 35.91
N PRO A 45 -14.97 -23.89 37.00
CA PRO A 45 -14.42 -25.25 37.02
C PRO A 45 -15.47 -26.34 36.83
N LYS A 46 -16.74 -26.10 37.20
CA LYS A 46 -17.85 -27.05 37.01
C LYS A 46 -18.26 -27.20 35.55
N LEU A 47 -17.86 -26.28 34.66
CA LEU A 47 -18.04 -26.43 33.21
C LEU A 47 -17.31 -27.69 32.72
N ASN A 48 -16.06 -27.89 33.16
CA ASN A 48 -15.27 -29.07 32.77
C ASN A 48 -15.95 -30.37 33.18
N SER A 49 -16.47 -30.45 34.40
CA SER A 49 -17.26 -31.61 34.83
C SER A 49 -18.52 -31.77 33.98
N LEU A 50 -19.24 -30.69 33.67
CA LEU A 50 -20.45 -30.78 32.84
C LEU A 50 -20.15 -31.40 31.46
N PHE A 51 -19.02 -31.06 30.84
CA PHE A 51 -18.57 -31.67 29.58
C PHE A 51 -18.26 -33.17 29.70
N GLU A 52 -17.59 -33.58 30.78
CA GLU A 52 -17.27 -34.98 31.02
C GLU A 52 -18.53 -35.85 31.17
N HIS A 53 -19.58 -35.33 31.81
CA HIS A 53 -20.86 -36.03 31.96
C HIS A 53 -21.68 -36.06 30.66
N ALA A 54 -21.38 -35.18 29.70
CA ALA A 54 -22.13 -35.06 28.45
C ALA A 54 -21.66 -35.97 27.32
N ILE A 55 -20.49 -36.62 27.48
CA ILE A 55 -19.90 -37.49 26.46
C ILE A 55 -19.96 -38.95 26.95
N SER A 56 -20.46 -39.84 26.12
CA SER A 56 -20.49 -41.28 26.42
C SER A 56 -19.10 -41.90 26.27
N GLY A 57 -18.61 -42.53 27.34
CA GLY A 57 -17.27 -43.11 27.41
C GLY A 57 -16.99 -44.29 26.45
N GLU A 58 -18.01 -44.90 25.85
CA GLU A 58 -17.82 -46.10 25.03
C GLU A 58 -17.57 -45.81 23.54
N LYS A 59 -17.92 -44.60 23.04
CA LYS A 59 -17.82 -44.26 21.60
C LYS A 59 -17.46 -42.81 21.27
N GLY A 60 -17.19 -41.95 22.26
CA GLY A 60 -16.99 -40.52 21.99
C GLY A 60 -18.23 -39.88 21.32
N CYS A 61 -19.42 -40.38 21.65
CA CYS A 61 -20.68 -39.83 21.15
C CYS A 61 -21.32 -38.94 22.22
N TRP A 62 -22.02 -37.91 21.77
CA TRP A 62 -22.79 -37.02 22.63
C TRP A 62 -23.93 -37.77 23.33
N LEU A 63 -23.95 -37.70 24.66
CA LEU A 63 -25.05 -38.22 25.50
C LEU A 63 -26.23 -37.25 25.49
N PHE A 64 -25.95 -35.95 25.46
CA PHE A 64 -26.92 -34.86 25.32
C PHE A 64 -26.64 -34.07 24.06
N HIS A 65 -27.68 -33.50 23.45
CA HIS A 65 -27.50 -32.64 22.29
C HIS A 65 -26.51 -31.48 22.62
N PRO A 66 -25.49 -31.22 21.79
CA PRO A 66 -24.44 -30.24 22.10
C PRO A 66 -24.91 -28.81 22.30
N SER A 67 -26.12 -28.48 21.83
CA SER A 67 -26.72 -27.16 22.00
C SER A 67 -26.81 -26.72 23.46
N TRP A 68 -26.96 -27.64 24.42
CA TRP A 68 -26.99 -27.29 25.83
C TRP A 68 -25.69 -26.61 26.27
N HIS A 69 -24.55 -27.11 25.81
CA HIS A 69 -23.25 -26.52 26.09
C HIS A 69 -23.04 -25.20 25.36
N THR A 70 -23.41 -25.12 24.08
CA THR A 70 -23.27 -23.87 23.32
C THR A 70 -24.17 -22.76 23.87
N CYS A 71 -25.33 -23.09 24.46
CA CYS A 71 -26.19 -22.13 25.15
C CYS A 71 -25.50 -21.47 26.35
N ILE A 72 -24.77 -22.24 27.16
CA ILE A 72 -24.02 -21.69 28.30
C ILE A 72 -22.99 -20.67 27.81
N TYR A 73 -22.17 -21.05 26.82
CA TYR A 73 -21.18 -20.14 26.29
C TYR A 73 -21.80 -18.95 25.58
N LYS A 74 -22.87 -19.14 24.79
CA LYS A 74 -23.59 -18.04 24.16
C LYS A 74 -23.99 -16.98 25.19
N ARG A 75 -24.52 -17.39 26.34
CA ARG A 75 -24.87 -16.47 27.43
C ARG A 75 -23.64 -15.76 28.02
N MET A 76 -22.52 -16.45 28.19
CA MET A 76 -21.26 -15.82 28.64
C MET A 76 -20.72 -14.80 27.62
N LEU A 77 -20.85 -15.11 26.33
CA LEU A 77 -20.37 -14.27 25.22
C LEU A 77 -21.23 -13.01 25.04
N GLU A 78 -22.53 -13.12 25.24
CA GLU A 78 -23.50 -12.03 25.16
C GLU A 78 -23.57 -11.16 26.44
N SER A 79 -22.78 -11.50 27.47
CA SER A 79 -22.72 -10.71 28.70
C SER A 79 -22.14 -9.31 28.48
N GLU A 80 -22.69 -8.33 29.20
CA GLU A 80 -22.15 -6.97 29.27
C GLU A 80 -20.76 -6.93 29.92
N ASN A 81 -20.44 -7.90 30.79
CA ASN A 81 -19.17 -7.96 31.49
C ASN A 81 -18.06 -8.53 30.59
N LYS A 82 -17.22 -7.64 30.05
CA LYS A 82 -16.11 -8.01 29.14
C LYS A 82 -15.10 -8.99 29.76
N THR A 83 -14.94 -8.99 31.09
CA THR A 83 -14.10 -10.00 31.77
C THR A 83 -14.74 -11.38 31.69
N LEU A 84 -16.05 -11.48 31.87
CA LEU A 84 -16.78 -12.74 31.71
C LEU A 84 -16.72 -13.24 30.26
N THR A 85 -16.94 -12.35 29.29
CA THR A 85 -16.78 -12.67 27.86
C THR A 85 -15.39 -13.22 27.58
N LYS A 86 -14.34 -12.57 28.09
CA LYS A 86 -12.94 -13.01 27.92
C LYS A 86 -12.70 -14.39 28.52
N GLU A 87 -13.12 -14.62 29.76
CA GLU A 87 -12.96 -15.92 30.43
C GLU A 87 -13.75 -17.02 29.70
N GLY A 88 -14.98 -16.73 29.24
CA GLY A 88 -15.79 -17.66 28.46
C GLY A 88 -15.13 -18.09 27.15
N ILE A 89 -14.55 -17.14 26.41
CA ILE A 89 -13.80 -17.43 25.18
C ILE A 89 -12.57 -18.27 25.51
N LEU A 90 -11.74 -17.85 26.47
CA LEU A 90 -10.50 -18.57 26.78
C LEU A 90 -10.78 -19.99 27.25
N HIS A 91 -11.80 -20.18 28.10
CA HIS A 91 -12.25 -21.49 28.55
C HIS A 91 -12.76 -22.35 27.39
N PHE A 92 -13.58 -21.80 26.50
CA PHE A 92 -14.08 -22.53 25.32
C PHE A 92 -12.94 -23.01 24.41
N LEU A 93 -11.97 -22.13 24.11
CA LEU A 93 -10.83 -22.46 23.25
C LEU A 93 -9.94 -23.54 23.89
N GLU A 94 -9.70 -23.46 25.21
CA GLU A 94 -8.87 -24.41 25.97
C GLU A 94 -9.56 -25.78 26.13
N LEU A 95 -10.88 -25.80 26.32
CA LEU A 95 -11.65 -27.04 26.39
C LEU A 95 -11.52 -27.86 25.10
N TYR A 96 -11.60 -27.19 23.95
CA TYR A 96 -11.46 -27.85 22.65
C TYR A 96 -10.06 -28.39 22.40
N GLU A 97 -9.01 -27.70 22.88
CA GLU A 97 -7.62 -28.16 22.80
C GLU A 97 -7.39 -29.41 23.69
N THR A 98 -7.99 -29.45 24.88
CA THR A 98 -7.67 -30.47 25.91
C THR A 98 -8.55 -31.73 25.87
N LYS A 99 -9.82 -31.61 25.47
CA LYS A 99 -10.81 -32.70 25.59
C LYS A 99 -11.26 -33.32 24.27
N HIS A 100 -10.80 -32.81 23.12
CA HIS A 100 -11.13 -33.30 21.76
C HIS A 100 -12.62 -33.65 21.59
N LEU A 101 -13.46 -32.62 21.59
CA LEU A 101 -14.92 -32.77 21.55
C LEU A 101 -15.40 -33.42 20.24
N PRO A 102 -16.45 -34.27 20.28
CA PRO A 102 -17.01 -34.85 19.07
C PRO A 102 -17.64 -33.78 18.17
N ASN A 103 -17.37 -33.86 16.87
CA ASN A 103 -17.87 -32.88 15.89
C ASN A 103 -19.41 -32.84 15.85
N SER A 104 -19.95 -31.63 15.69
CA SER A 104 -21.38 -31.41 15.52
C SER A 104 -21.61 -30.12 14.73
N LEU A 105 -22.65 -30.12 13.89
CA LEU A 105 -23.07 -28.94 13.12
C LEU A 105 -23.38 -27.74 14.03
N CYS A 106 -23.95 -28.00 15.21
CA CYS A 106 -24.27 -26.96 16.20
C CYS A 106 -23.01 -26.20 16.66
N PHE A 107 -21.86 -26.87 16.78
CA PHE A 107 -20.61 -26.18 17.11
C PHE A 107 -20.05 -25.38 15.96
N SER A 108 -20.15 -25.89 14.73
CA SER A 108 -19.77 -25.16 13.52
C SER A 108 -20.53 -23.82 13.41
N GLU A 109 -21.84 -23.86 13.63
CA GLU A 109 -22.69 -22.67 13.64
C GLU A 109 -22.39 -21.74 14.83
N PHE A 110 -22.13 -22.31 16.02
CA PHE A 110 -21.72 -21.54 17.20
C PHE A 110 -20.40 -20.79 16.99
N VAL A 111 -19.42 -21.45 16.37
CA VAL A 111 -18.10 -20.87 16.07
C VAL A 111 -18.24 -19.73 15.06
N ILE A 112 -18.95 -19.94 13.96
CA ILE A 112 -19.13 -18.93 12.90
C ILE A 112 -20.03 -17.76 13.37
N GLY A 113 -21.00 -18.02 14.26
CA GLY A 113 -21.91 -17.01 14.78
C GLY A 113 -21.42 -16.40 16.10
N PRO A 114 -21.98 -16.80 17.25
CA PRO A 114 -21.71 -16.21 18.56
C PRO A 114 -20.23 -16.02 18.91
N LEU A 115 -19.37 -17.00 18.62
CA LEU A 115 -17.95 -16.90 18.98
C LEU A 115 -17.21 -15.84 18.17
N MET A 116 -17.33 -15.86 16.84
CA MET A 116 -16.76 -14.81 15.99
C MET A 116 -17.33 -13.44 16.35
N ASP A 117 -18.62 -13.36 16.69
CA ASP A 117 -19.26 -12.11 17.09
C ASP A 117 -18.64 -11.54 18.37
N ALA A 118 -18.31 -12.39 19.35
CA ALA A 118 -17.61 -11.98 20.57
C ALA A 118 -16.12 -11.64 20.32
N LEU A 119 -15.44 -12.36 19.43
CA LEU A 119 -14.05 -12.09 19.05
C LEU A 119 -13.85 -10.74 18.34
N SER A 120 -14.91 -10.11 17.84
CA SER A 120 -14.82 -8.78 17.21
C SER A 120 -14.44 -7.64 18.18
N GLU A 121 -14.49 -7.89 19.48
CA GLU A 121 -14.18 -6.91 20.51
C GLU A 121 -12.66 -6.72 20.68
N SER A 122 -12.16 -5.52 20.37
CA SER A 122 -10.72 -5.24 20.41
C SER A 122 -10.13 -5.27 21.82
N SER A 123 -10.93 -4.96 22.85
CA SER A 123 -10.46 -4.93 24.25
C SER A 123 -10.03 -6.31 24.77
N LEU A 124 -10.49 -7.39 24.13
CA LEU A 124 -10.16 -8.77 24.54
C LEU A 124 -8.68 -9.12 24.28
N TYR A 125 -8.06 -8.44 23.31
CA TYR A 125 -6.67 -8.67 22.87
C TYR A 125 -5.64 -7.87 23.68
N SER A 126 -6.01 -7.44 24.89
CA SER A 126 -5.10 -6.74 25.79
C SER A 126 -3.95 -7.65 26.25
N ARG A 127 -2.76 -7.05 26.41
CA ARG A 127 -1.60 -7.70 27.05
C ARG A 127 -1.92 -8.07 28.50
N THR A 128 -1.33 -9.15 28.99
CA THR A 128 -1.36 -9.47 30.42
C THR A 128 -0.28 -8.68 31.17
N PRO A 129 -0.50 -8.37 32.47
CA PRO A 129 0.54 -7.75 33.30
C PRO A 129 1.82 -8.60 33.29
N GLY A 130 2.97 -7.97 33.02
CA GLY A 130 4.27 -8.64 32.93
C GLY A 130 4.64 -9.18 31.55
N GLN A 131 3.75 -9.11 30.55
CA GLN A 131 4.05 -9.52 29.18
C GLN A 131 4.94 -8.50 28.46
N LEU A 132 5.99 -8.97 27.79
CA LEU A 132 6.89 -8.14 26.98
C LEU A 132 6.11 -7.33 25.92
N MET A 133 6.54 -6.10 25.65
CA MET A 133 6.00 -5.31 24.55
C MET A 133 6.24 -6.03 23.22
N GLY A 134 5.20 -6.15 22.40
CA GLY A 134 5.25 -6.85 21.10
C GLY A 134 4.94 -8.35 21.15
N ALA A 135 4.80 -8.97 22.32
CA ALA A 135 4.40 -10.38 22.41
C ALA A 135 2.92 -10.58 22.05
N CYS A 136 2.60 -11.71 21.41
CA CYS A 136 1.23 -12.06 21.00
C CYS A 136 0.30 -12.19 22.22
N PRO A 137 -0.89 -11.56 22.23
CA PRO A 137 -1.86 -11.70 23.31
C PRO A 137 -2.24 -13.18 23.54
N PRO A 138 -2.50 -13.60 24.79
CA PRO A 138 -2.86 -14.98 25.10
C PRO A 138 -4.07 -15.49 24.30
N LEU A 139 -5.05 -14.61 24.05
CA LEU A 139 -6.20 -14.92 23.22
C LEU A 139 -5.80 -15.25 21.78
N GLY A 140 -4.88 -14.49 21.19
CA GLY A 140 -4.38 -14.74 19.83
C GLY A 140 -3.69 -16.11 19.71
N MET A 141 -2.84 -16.46 20.69
CA MET A 141 -2.16 -17.76 20.74
C MET A 141 -3.15 -18.93 20.90
N ARG A 142 -4.14 -18.81 21.79
CA ARG A 142 -5.16 -19.85 21.96
C ARG A 142 -6.04 -20.00 20.73
N LEU A 143 -6.38 -18.89 20.07
CA LEU A 143 -7.20 -18.89 18.85
C LEU A 143 -6.50 -19.62 17.70
N GLN A 144 -5.19 -19.41 17.51
CA GLN A 144 -4.39 -20.15 16.53
C GLN A 144 -4.47 -21.66 16.74
N LYS A 145 -4.16 -22.10 17.97
CA LYS A 145 -4.17 -23.53 18.31
C LYS A 145 -5.55 -24.14 18.16
N PHE A 146 -6.57 -23.47 18.70
CA PHE A 146 -7.96 -23.89 18.58
C PHE A 146 -8.37 -24.09 17.12
N LEU A 147 -8.12 -23.10 16.25
CA LEU A 147 -8.57 -23.19 14.86
C LEU A 147 -7.84 -24.30 14.11
N ALA A 148 -6.52 -24.45 14.32
CA ALA A 148 -5.76 -25.57 13.75
C ALA A 148 -6.30 -26.93 14.22
N THR A 149 -6.50 -27.12 15.52
CA THR A 149 -7.05 -28.38 16.08
C THR A 149 -8.47 -28.65 15.58
N TYR A 150 -9.34 -27.64 15.60
CA TYR A 150 -10.73 -27.76 15.18
C TYR A 150 -10.84 -28.19 13.71
N ILE A 151 -10.10 -27.54 12.80
CA ILE A 151 -10.09 -27.89 11.38
C ILE A 151 -9.53 -29.30 11.15
N MET A 152 -8.51 -29.71 11.90
CA MET A 152 -7.93 -31.05 11.76
C MET A 152 -8.85 -32.16 12.26
N LEU A 153 -9.74 -31.87 13.21
CA LEU A 153 -10.74 -32.82 13.70
C LEU A 153 -11.96 -32.94 12.77
N LEU A 154 -12.29 -31.89 11.99
CA LEU A 154 -13.45 -31.90 11.08
C LEU A 154 -13.31 -32.96 9.96
N PRO A 155 -14.43 -33.53 9.48
CA PRO A 155 -14.43 -34.37 8.27
C PRO A 155 -13.96 -33.59 7.03
N GLU A 156 -13.21 -34.23 6.12
CA GLU A 156 -12.65 -33.56 4.93
C GLU A 156 -13.70 -32.82 4.08
N GLU A 157 -14.89 -33.39 3.93
CA GLU A 157 -16.00 -32.80 3.16
C GLU A 157 -16.54 -31.50 3.78
N GLU A 158 -16.46 -31.35 5.11
CA GLU A 158 -16.98 -30.19 5.83
C GLU A 158 -15.95 -29.08 6.01
N LYS A 159 -14.64 -29.39 5.97
CA LYS A 159 -13.56 -28.42 6.17
C LYS A 159 -13.67 -27.22 5.23
N GLY A 160 -13.87 -27.49 3.92
CA GLY A 160 -13.99 -26.44 2.90
C GLY A 160 -15.20 -25.54 3.13
N ILE A 161 -16.36 -26.13 3.45
CA ILE A 161 -17.61 -25.38 3.70
C ILE A 161 -17.48 -24.52 4.96
N PHE A 162 -16.89 -25.06 6.03
CA PHE A 162 -16.66 -24.33 7.27
C PHE A 162 -15.73 -23.13 7.05
N LEU A 163 -14.57 -23.34 6.43
CA LEU A 163 -13.60 -22.27 6.19
C LEU A 163 -14.17 -21.18 5.27
N LEU A 164 -14.92 -21.54 4.23
CA LEU A 164 -15.59 -20.58 3.37
C LEU A 164 -16.57 -19.71 4.18
N LYS A 165 -17.44 -20.32 5.00
CA LYS A 165 -18.38 -19.58 5.86
C LYS A 165 -17.66 -18.71 6.89
N PHE A 166 -16.54 -19.20 7.44
CA PHE A 166 -15.69 -18.45 8.37
C PHE A 166 -15.12 -17.18 7.70
N ILE A 167 -14.54 -17.31 6.51
CA ILE A 167 -13.99 -16.17 5.75
C ILE A 167 -15.12 -15.20 5.34
N GLN A 168 -16.28 -15.72 4.90
CA GLN A 168 -17.44 -14.88 4.57
C GLN A 168 -18.00 -14.13 5.80
N LYS A 169 -17.91 -14.68 7.01
CA LYS A 169 -18.28 -13.94 8.23
C LYS A 169 -17.30 -12.78 8.50
N MET A 170 -16.04 -12.91 8.10
CA MET A 170 -15.07 -11.82 8.19
C MET A 170 -15.42 -10.65 7.26
N THR A 171 -16.21 -10.84 6.20
CA THR A 171 -16.60 -9.76 5.27
C THR A 171 -17.95 -9.11 5.62
N ARG A 172 -18.90 -9.86 6.16
CA ARG A 172 -20.28 -9.40 6.41
C ARG A 172 -20.45 -8.50 7.64
N ARG A 173 -19.46 -8.45 8.53
CA ARG A 173 -19.51 -7.67 9.79
C ARG A 173 -18.46 -6.57 9.74
N HIS A 174 -18.71 -5.46 10.44
CA HIS A 174 -17.67 -4.47 10.68
C HIS A 174 -16.66 -5.00 11.69
N TRP A 175 -15.42 -5.15 11.26
CA TRP A 175 -14.32 -5.59 12.11
C TRP A 175 -13.31 -4.48 12.33
N CYS A 176 -12.80 -4.40 13.56
CA CYS A 176 -11.64 -3.59 13.88
C CYS A 176 -10.35 -4.29 13.40
N ALA A 177 -9.28 -3.50 13.25
CA ALA A 177 -7.99 -3.99 12.74
C ALA A 177 -7.36 -5.09 13.63
N VAL A 178 -7.48 -4.96 14.95
CA VAL A 178 -6.84 -5.88 15.92
C VAL A 178 -7.45 -7.29 15.89
N PRO A 179 -8.78 -7.48 16.01
CA PRO A 179 -9.40 -8.80 15.82
C PRO A 179 -9.07 -9.46 14.48
N ILE A 180 -9.12 -8.69 13.38
CA ILE A 180 -8.82 -9.23 12.04
C ILE A 180 -7.39 -9.71 11.94
N LEU A 181 -6.43 -8.99 12.50
CA LEU A 181 -5.04 -9.44 12.56
C LEU A 181 -4.93 -10.83 13.21
N PHE A 182 -5.56 -11.04 14.37
CA PHE A 182 -5.44 -12.31 15.07
C PHE A 182 -6.25 -13.45 14.44
N LEU A 183 -7.37 -13.14 13.78
CA LEU A 183 -8.14 -14.12 13.01
C LEU A 183 -7.38 -14.57 11.75
N THR A 184 -6.82 -13.64 11.00
CA THR A 184 -5.98 -13.94 9.82
C THR A 184 -4.73 -14.71 10.23
N MET A 185 -4.10 -14.34 11.35
CA MET A 185 -2.98 -15.07 11.94
C MET A 185 -3.36 -16.50 12.36
N ALA A 186 -4.57 -16.71 12.87
CA ALA A 186 -5.07 -18.06 13.18
C ALA A 186 -5.32 -18.90 11.93
N LEU A 187 -5.87 -18.29 10.87
CA LEU A 187 -6.06 -18.95 9.58
C LEU A 187 -4.73 -19.38 8.95
N ALA A 188 -3.70 -18.53 9.01
CA ALA A 188 -2.37 -18.85 8.47
C ALA A 188 -1.68 -20.00 9.21
N TYR A 189 -2.01 -20.21 10.49
CA TYR A 189 -1.45 -21.27 11.33
C TYR A 189 -2.08 -22.65 11.07
N ILE A 190 -3.19 -22.73 10.34
CA ILE A 190 -3.83 -24.01 10.00
C ILE A 190 -2.84 -24.85 9.16
N PRO A 191 -2.61 -26.13 9.51
CA PRO A 191 -1.80 -27.03 8.69
C PRO A 191 -2.32 -27.12 7.26
N ALA A 192 -1.41 -27.31 6.29
CA ALA A 192 -1.79 -27.34 4.88
C ALA A 192 -2.85 -28.41 4.58
N CYS A 193 -4.02 -27.98 4.09
CA CYS A 193 -5.12 -28.84 3.68
C CYS A 193 -5.79 -28.26 2.42
N LYS A 194 -5.81 -29.02 1.33
CA LYS A 194 -6.26 -28.55 0.00
C LYS A 194 -7.77 -28.53 -0.10
N VAL A 195 -8.41 -27.52 0.48
CA VAL A 195 -9.88 -27.48 0.63
C VAL A 195 -10.55 -26.25 0.02
N LEU A 196 -9.83 -25.13 -0.12
CA LEU A 196 -10.38 -23.88 -0.62
C LEU A 196 -10.39 -23.83 -2.15
N GLY A 197 -11.55 -23.52 -2.74
CA GLY A 197 -11.70 -23.28 -4.18
C GLY A 197 -11.79 -21.79 -4.55
N SER A 198 -12.23 -21.50 -5.77
CA SER A 198 -12.35 -20.13 -6.30
C SER A 198 -13.22 -19.21 -5.43
N GLU A 199 -14.37 -19.68 -4.93
CA GLU A 199 -15.26 -18.89 -4.06
C GLU A 199 -14.56 -18.40 -2.78
N ALA A 200 -13.65 -19.21 -2.23
CA ALA A 200 -12.90 -18.85 -1.04
C ALA A 200 -11.83 -17.80 -1.34
N LEU A 201 -11.15 -17.87 -2.50
CA LEU A 201 -10.21 -16.82 -2.93
C LEU A 201 -10.93 -15.49 -3.16
N HIS A 202 -12.14 -15.53 -3.72
CA HIS A 202 -13.00 -14.36 -3.83
C HIS A 202 -13.39 -13.81 -2.45
N ALA A 203 -13.76 -14.67 -1.50
CA ALA A 203 -14.06 -14.22 -0.14
C ALA A 203 -12.83 -13.61 0.57
N LEU A 204 -11.63 -14.17 0.38
CA LEU A 204 -10.39 -13.59 0.90
C LEU A 204 -10.11 -12.22 0.27
N ARG A 205 -10.36 -12.08 -1.03
CA ARG A 205 -10.29 -10.80 -1.75
C ARG A 205 -11.25 -9.77 -1.16
N ASP A 206 -12.48 -10.17 -0.84
CA ASP A 206 -13.47 -9.29 -0.22
C ASP A 206 -13.07 -8.87 1.20
N VAL A 207 -12.34 -9.71 1.97
CA VAL A 207 -11.77 -9.27 3.27
C VAL A 207 -10.78 -8.13 3.05
N LEU A 208 -9.88 -8.26 2.07
CA LEU A 208 -8.89 -7.25 1.72
C LEU A 208 -9.55 -5.94 1.24
N GLN A 209 -10.54 -6.07 0.36
CA GLN A 209 -11.15 -4.94 -0.33
C GLN A 209 -12.30 -4.29 0.44
N CYS A 210 -13.01 -4.99 1.32
CA CYS A 210 -14.18 -4.41 2.01
C CYS A 210 -13.93 -4.17 3.49
N THR A 211 -13.19 -5.07 4.15
CA THR A 211 -13.03 -5.02 5.61
C THR A 211 -11.82 -4.20 6.03
N MET A 212 -10.72 -4.29 5.27
CA MET A 212 -9.43 -3.76 5.67
C MET A 212 -9.10 -2.37 5.10
N ILE A 213 -9.95 -1.74 4.29
CA ILE A 213 -9.65 -0.44 3.65
C ILE A 213 -9.27 0.63 4.68
N THR A 214 -10.02 0.73 5.78
CA THR A 214 -9.89 1.80 6.78
C THR A 214 -8.96 1.44 7.94
N HIS A 215 -8.40 0.23 7.94
CA HIS A 215 -7.51 -0.23 9.01
C HIS A 215 -6.15 0.47 8.96
N GLN A 216 -5.51 0.58 10.12
CA GLN A 216 -4.15 1.11 10.24
C GLN A 216 -3.19 0.27 9.38
N ILE A 217 -2.35 0.95 8.60
CA ILE A 217 -1.50 0.36 7.54
C ILE A 217 -0.61 -0.77 8.05
N LEU A 218 0.00 -0.64 9.23
CA LEU A 218 0.88 -1.68 9.78
C LEU A 218 0.12 -2.97 10.11
N LEU A 219 -1.03 -2.85 10.78
CA LEU A 219 -1.88 -4.01 11.12
C LEU A 219 -2.47 -4.62 9.86
N ARG A 220 -2.85 -3.76 8.90
CA ARG A 220 -3.35 -4.17 7.60
C ARG A 220 -2.31 -4.97 6.81
N GLY A 221 -1.06 -4.49 6.73
CA GLY A 221 0.03 -5.18 6.06
C GLY A 221 0.32 -6.55 6.67
N ALA A 222 0.37 -6.63 8.01
CA ALA A 222 0.55 -7.91 8.69
C ALA A 222 -0.59 -8.91 8.42
N ALA A 223 -1.85 -8.45 8.46
CA ALA A 223 -3.01 -9.28 8.13
C ALA A 223 -3.00 -9.73 6.65
N GLN A 224 -2.59 -8.86 5.72
CA GLN A 224 -2.40 -9.24 4.31
C GLN A 224 -1.39 -10.38 4.14
N CYS A 225 -0.27 -10.35 4.88
CA CYS A 225 0.71 -11.43 4.86
C CYS A 225 0.10 -12.76 5.32
N TYR A 226 -0.64 -12.75 6.43
CA TYR A 226 -1.31 -13.96 6.93
C TYR A 226 -2.40 -14.47 5.98
N LEU A 227 -3.15 -13.59 5.31
CA LEU A 227 -4.14 -13.99 4.32
C LEU A 227 -3.50 -14.65 3.09
N LEU A 228 -2.35 -14.16 2.63
CA LEU A 228 -1.61 -14.81 1.54
C LEU A 228 -1.07 -16.18 1.98
N GLN A 229 -0.51 -16.29 3.19
CA GLN A 229 -0.08 -17.59 3.74
C GLN A 229 -1.25 -18.57 3.86
N THR A 230 -2.40 -18.10 4.33
CA THR A 230 -3.64 -18.88 4.37
C THR A 230 -4.02 -19.39 2.97
N ALA A 231 -3.99 -18.52 1.96
CA ALA A 231 -4.28 -18.91 0.58
C ALA A 231 -3.31 -19.98 0.08
N MET A 232 -2.00 -19.83 0.33
CA MET A 232 -1.00 -20.83 -0.09
C MET A 232 -1.18 -22.18 0.63
N HIS A 233 -1.49 -22.18 1.93
CA HIS A 233 -1.64 -23.41 2.71
C HIS A 233 -2.95 -24.16 2.41
N LEU A 234 -4.03 -23.45 2.13
CA LEU A 234 -5.38 -24.03 2.13
C LEU A 234 -6.01 -24.18 0.74
N THR A 235 -5.45 -23.56 -0.31
CA THR A 235 -6.04 -23.59 -1.66
C THR A 235 -5.87 -24.94 -2.34
N ASP A 236 -6.97 -25.48 -2.83
CA ASP A 236 -7.02 -26.60 -3.76
C ASP A 236 -6.79 -26.08 -5.19
N VAL A 237 -5.54 -26.18 -5.64
CA VAL A 237 -5.10 -25.70 -6.96
C VAL A 237 -5.86 -26.35 -8.13
N VAL A 238 -6.42 -27.54 -7.96
CA VAL A 238 -7.21 -28.21 -9.00
C VAL A 238 -8.55 -27.49 -9.23
N LYS A 239 -9.04 -26.78 -8.23
CA LYS A 239 -10.31 -26.03 -8.27
C LYS A 239 -10.14 -24.56 -8.67
N VAL A 240 -8.91 -24.11 -8.88
CA VAL A 240 -8.57 -22.70 -9.08
C VAL A 240 -7.73 -22.54 -10.35
N SER A 241 -7.98 -21.46 -11.07
CA SER A 241 -7.22 -21.05 -12.25
C SER A 241 -6.22 -19.93 -11.93
N LEU A 242 -5.16 -19.81 -12.73
CA LEU A 242 -4.15 -18.75 -12.56
C LEU A 242 -4.74 -17.32 -12.59
N PRO A 243 -5.74 -16.98 -13.44
CA PRO A 243 -6.40 -15.68 -13.38
C PRO A 243 -7.07 -15.36 -12.03
N GLU A 244 -7.66 -16.36 -11.37
CA GLU A 244 -8.29 -16.17 -10.06
C GLU A 244 -7.24 -15.92 -8.97
N VAL A 245 -6.11 -16.63 -9.02
CA VAL A 245 -4.94 -16.37 -8.16
C VAL A 245 -4.40 -14.96 -8.41
N ALA A 246 -4.20 -14.60 -9.67
CA ALA A 246 -3.76 -13.26 -10.08
C ALA A 246 -4.67 -12.14 -9.55
N SER A 247 -5.99 -12.32 -9.66
CA SER A 247 -6.99 -11.36 -9.13
C SER A 247 -6.89 -11.20 -7.60
N PHE A 248 -6.68 -12.31 -6.88
CA PHE A 248 -6.44 -12.25 -5.44
C PHE A 248 -5.13 -11.51 -5.11
N LEU A 249 -4.02 -11.86 -5.78
CA LEU A 249 -2.72 -11.21 -5.58
C LEU A 249 -2.75 -9.71 -5.89
N LEU A 250 -3.51 -9.28 -6.88
CA LEU A 250 -3.67 -7.86 -7.22
C LEU A 250 -4.26 -7.02 -6.09
N SER A 251 -5.06 -7.65 -5.23
CA SER A 251 -5.70 -7.00 -4.08
C SER A 251 -4.75 -6.79 -2.90
N LEU A 252 -3.56 -7.40 -2.94
CA LEU A 252 -2.48 -7.16 -1.99
C LEU A 252 -1.71 -5.89 -2.37
N ARG A 253 -1.33 -5.11 -1.36
CA ARG A 253 -0.57 -3.86 -1.54
C ARG A 253 0.93 -4.16 -1.41
N PRO A 254 1.74 -3.97 -2.47
CA PRO A 254 3.17 -4.27 -2.43
C PRO A 254 3.94 -3.47 -1.37
N GLU A 255 3.48 -2.25 -1.08
CA GLU A 255 4.08 -1.37 -0.09
C GLU A 255 3.87 -1.91 1.34
N GLU A 256 2.89 -2.80 1.53
CA GLU A 256 2.47 -3.30 2.84
C GLU A 256 2.77 -4.79 3.07
N SER A 257 2.69 -5.63 2.03
CA SER A 257 2.77 -7.09 2.18
C SER A 257 3.60 -7.78 1.09
N LEU A 258 3.10 -7.83 -0.15
CA LEU A 258 3.67 -8.63 -1.23
C LEU A 258 4.68 -7.82 -2.06
N ARG A 259 5.89 -7.68 -1.54
CA ARG A 259 7.03 -7.08 -2.26
C ARG A 259 8.03 -8.16 -2.65
N ARG A 260 8.62 -8.04 -3.84
CA ARG A 260 9.76 -8.87 -4.27
C ARG A 260 10.91 -8.81 -3.24
N ASP A 261 11.67 -9.90 -3.14
CA ASP A 261 12.75 -10.14 -2.16
C ASP A 261 12.33 -10.21 -0.68
N THR A 262 11.03 -10.27 -0.42
CA THR A 262 10.54 -10.65 0.91
C THR A 262 10.46 -12.17 1.01
N MET A 263 10.49 -12.70 2.24
CA MET A 263 10.30 -14.14 2.46
C MET A 263 8.95 -14.61 1.91
N LEU A 264 7.90 -13.81 2.07
CA LEU A 264 6.56 -14.11 1.56
C LEU A 264 6.52 -14.23 0.02
N TRP A 265 7.28 -13.41 -0.70
CA TRP A 265 7.43 -13.53 -2.15
C TRP A 265 8.12 -14.84 -2.54
N ILE A 266 9.21 -15.20 -1.84
CA ILE A 266 9.93 -16.45 -2.08
C ILE A 266 9.05 -17.67 -1.79
N GLU A 267 8.27 -17.63 -0.69
CA GLU A 267 7.26 -18.64 -0.35
C GLU A 267 6.22 -18.78 -1.47
N LEU A 268 5.72 -17.67 -2.01
CA LEU A 268 4.77 -17.66 -3.12
C LEU A 268 5.37 -18.25 -4.40
N CYS A 269 6.60 -17.88 -4.76
CA CYS A 269 7.28 -18.46 -5.92
C CYS A 269 7.48 -19.97 -5.75
N SER A 270 7.89 -20.42 -4.55
CA SER A 270 8.02 -21.86 -4.27
C SER A 270 6.68 -22.60 -4.38
N TRP A 271 5.60 -22.00 -3.84
CA TRP A 271 4.25 -22.56 -3.94
C TRP A 271 3.77 -22.65 -5.39
N LEU A 272 3.98 -21.61 -6.20
CA LEU A 272 3.63 -21.60 -7.63
C LEU A 272 4.43 -22.66 -8.40
N GLN A 273 5.74 -22.78 -8.13
CA GLN A 273 6.61 -23.76 -8.78
C GLN A 273 6.13 -25.20 -8.53
N VAL A 274 5.75 -25.54 -7.30
CA VAL A 274 5.28 -26.88 -6.92
C VAL A 274 3.93 -27.21 -7.57
N ASN A 275 3.07 -26.20 -7.76
CA ASN A 275 1.69 -26.40 -8.23
C ASN A 275 1.46 -26.04 -9.72
N ASP A 276 2.48 -25.61 -10.46
CA ASP A 276 2.38 -25.10 -11.84
C ASP A 276 1.54 -26.00 -12.76
N ARG A 277 1.64 -27.32 -12.66
CA ARG A 277 0.90 -28.25 -13.53
C ARG A 277 -0.49 -28.65 -13.01
N CYS A 278 -0.85 -28.24 -11.81
CA CYS A 278 -2.06 -28.69 -11.12
C CYS A 278 -3.21 -27.69 -11.20
N PHE A 279 -2.96 -26.46 -11.68
CA PHE A 279 -4.01 -25.45 -11.82
C PHE A 279 -5.08 -25.86 -12.83
N ARG A 280 -6.32 -25.45 -12.58
CA ARG A 280 -7.42 -25.60 -13.54
C ARG A 280 -7.07 -24.84 -14.81
N LYS A 281 -7.01 -25.55 -15.94
CA LYS A 281 -6.82 -24.95 -17.27
C LYS A 281 -8.00 -24.03 -17.61
N SER A 282 -7.70 -22.83 -18.12
CA SER A 282 -8.73 -21.97 -18.72
C SER A 282 -9.18 -22.57 -20.06
N VAL A 283 -10.43 -22.33 -20.44
CA VAL A 283 -11.08 -22.86 -21.66
C VAL A 283 -10.35 -22.49 -22.97
N THR A 284 -9.34 -21.61 -22.92
CA THR A 284 -8.62 -21.05 -24.06
C THR A 284 -7.27 -21.70 -24.39
N SER A 285 -6.82 -22.73 -23.66
CA SER A 285 -5.49 -23.34 -23.86
C SER A 285 -5.56 -24.77 -24.42
N ASP A 286 -5.84 -24.90 -25.72
CA ASP A 286 -5.88 -26.17 -26.47
C ASP A 286 -4.56 -26.47 -27.21
N SER A 287 -3.40 -26.19 -26.62
CA SER A 287 -2.11 -26.65 -27.17
C SER A 287 -1.42 -27.66 -26.25
N GLU A 288 -1.40 -28.91 -26.69
CA GLU A 288 -0.64 -30.02 -26.12
C GLU A 288 0.87 -29.86 -26.39
N HIS A 289 1.50 -28.81 -25.87
CA HIS A 289 2.97 -28.67 -25.91
C HIS A 289 3.52 -28.85 -24.49
N GLN A 290 4.06 -30.05 -24.23
CA GLN A 290 4.41 -30.60 -22.92
C GLN A 290 5.60 -29.94 -22.20
N GLU A 291 6.24 -28.91 -22.76
CA GLU A 291 7.53 -28.40 -22.24
C GLU A 291 7.44 -27.06 -21.48
N THR A 292 6.43 -26.22 -21.74
CA THR A 292 6.35 -24.88 -21.13
C THR A 292 5.49 -24.86 -19.85
N SER A 293 5.93 -24.11 -18.83
CA SER A 293 5.21 -23.91 -17.56
C SER A 293 3.86 -23.23 -17.80
N SER A 294 2.83 -23.64 -17.06
CA SER A 294 1.49 -23.06 -17.21
C SER A 294 1.49 -21.58 -16.82
N LEU A 295 2.29 -21.21 -15.83
CA LEU A 295 2.50 -19.83 -15.41
C LEU A 295 3.14 -18.98 -16.51
N CYS A 296 4.12 -19.51 -17.24
CA CYS A 296 4.78 -18.82 -18.34
C CYS A 296 3.85 -18.65 -19.55
N GLN A 297 3.02 -19.66 -19.86
CA GLN A 297 1.97 -19.54 -20.88
C GLN A 297 0.94 -18.48 -20.49
N TYR A 298 0.51 -18.46 -19.24
CA TYR A 298 -0.41 -17.45 -18.71
C TYR A 298 0.21 -16.04 -18.79
N ALA A 299 1.47 -15.88 -18.40
CA ALA A 299 2.18 -14.60 -18.50
C ALA A 299 2.25 -14.09 -19.95
N ARG A 300 2.58 -14.95 -20.92
CA ARG A 300 2.57 -14.61 -22.36
C ARG A 300 1.20 -14.16 -22.83
N SER A 301 0.17 -14.94 -22.51
CA SER A 301 -1.21 -14.61 -22.88
C SER A 301 -1.61 -13.26 -22.26
N LEU A 302 -1.30 -13.03 -20.98
CA LEU A 302 -1.65 -11.82 -20.27
C LEU A 302 -0.96 -10.57 -20.85
N VAL A 303 0.34 -10.65 -21.19
CA VAL A 303 1.06 -9.56 -21.88
C VAL A 303 0.45 -9.29 -23.26
N GLY A 304 0.14 -10.35 -24.01
CA GLY A 304 -0.48 -10.25 -25.32
C GLY A 304 -1.86 -9.58 -25.26
N GLU A 305 -2.74 -10.01 -24.36
CA GLU A 305 -4.07 -9.43 -24.16
C GLU A 305 -4.00 -7.97 -23.68
N TYR A 306 -3.10 -7.67 -22.76
CA TYR A 306 -2.95 -6.31 -22.25
C TYR A 306 -2.54 -5.31 -23.34
N LEU A 307 -1.61 -5.68 -24.22
CA LEU A 307 -1.12 -4.82 -25.32
C LEU A 307 -2.03 -4.81 -26.57
N LYS A 308 -3.07 -5.65 -26.63
CA LYS A 308 -4.09 -5.57 -27.67
C LYS A 308 -4.93 -4.31 -27.48
N THR A 309 -5.24 -3.67 -28.60
CA THR A 309 -6.16 -2.51 -28.62
C THR A 309 -7.42 -2.92 -29.38
N PRO A 310 -8.63 -2.68 -28.85
CA PRO A 310 -9.86 -2.95 -29.57
C PRO A 310 -9.94 -2.06 -30.82
N VAL A 311 -10.41 -2.63 -31.93
CA VAL A 311 -10.43 -1.95 -33.25
C VAL A 311 -11.51 -0.87 -33.33
N SER A 312 -12.45 -0.80 -32.38
CA SER A 312 -13.74 -0.11 -32.56
C SER A 312 -14.14 0.93 -31.51
N GLU A 313 -13.28 1.34 -30.58
CA GLU A 313 -13.66 2.41 -29.63
C GLU A 313 -13.03 3.73 -30.07
N ARG A 314 -13.88 4.77 -30.20
CA ARG A 314 -13.45 6.18 -30.23
C ARG A 314 -12.32 6.31 -29.21
N GLU A 315 -11.20 6.92 -29.59
CA GLU A 315 -10.05 7.11 -28.70
C GLU A 315 -10.55 7.61 -27.34
N ASN A 316 -10.67 6.70 -26.38
CA ASN A 316 -11.11 7.05 -25.04
C ASN A 316 -9.99 7.96 -24.50
N CYS A 317 -10.31 9.22 -24.24
CA CYS A 317 -9.35 10.19 -23.72
C CYS A 317 -8.79 9.80 -22.34
N PHE A 318 -9.36 8.80 -21.69
CA PHE A 318 -9.02 8.36 -20.33
C PHE A 318 -7.78 7.47 -20.29
N MET A 319 -7.04 7.58 -19.19
CA MET A 319 -5.93 6.67 -18.89
C MET A 319 -6.41 5.23 -18.69
N PRO A 320 -5.66 4.22 -19.15
CA PRO A 320 -5.93 2.83 -18.81
C PRO A 320 -5.71 2.57 -17.31
N ASP A 321 -6.35 1.52 -16.79
CA ASP A 321 -6.28 1.16 -15.38
C ASP A 321 -4.86 0.75 -14.96
N TRP A 322 -4.30 1.49 -14.01
CA TRP A 322 -3.00 1.24 -13.39
C TRP A 322 -2.90 -0.14 -12.72
N PHE A 323 -4.01 -0.70 -12.26
CA PHE A 323 -4.04 -2.02 -11.64
C PHE A 323 -3.80 -3.15 -12.65
N GLU A 324 -4.24 -3.00 -13.91
CA GLU A 324 -3.93 -3.95 -14.97
C GLU A 324 -2.43 -4.00 -15.26
N ALA A 325 -1.78 -2.84 -15.43
CA ALA A 325 -0.34 -2.74 -15.65
C ALA A 325 0.45 -3.37 -14.49
N LYS A 326 0.01 -3.11 -13.25
CA LYS A 326 0.60 -3.69 -12.03
C LYS A 326 0.45 -5.21 -12.01
N LEU A 327 -0.71 -5.74 -12.38
CA LEU A 327 -0.95 -7.17 -12.44
C LEU A 327 0.01 -7.83 -13.44
N VAL A 328 0.08 -7.31 -14.66
CA VAL A 328 0.95 -7.82 -15.73
C VAL A 328 2.41 -7.83 -15.28
N ALA A 329 2.89 -6.72 -14.72
CA ALA A 329 4.26 -6.64 -14.17
C ALA A 329 4.52 -7.67 -13.07
N THR A 330 3.57 -7.84 -12.14
CA THR A 330 3.69 -8.81 -11.04
C THR A 330 3.76 -10.25 -11.58
N VAL A 331 2.92 -10.60 -12.55
CA VAL A 331 2.90 -11.95 -13.17
C VAL A 331 4.18 -12.22 -13.97
N ILE A 332 4.70 -11.24 -14.72
CA ILE A 332 6.00 -11.36 -15.41
C ILE A 332 7.11 -11.70 -14.41
N LEU A 333 7.17 -10.98 -13.30
CA LEU A 333 8.20 -11.17 -12.28
C LEU A 333 8.04 -12.50 -11.54
N LEU A 334 6.81 -12.89 -11.18
CA LEU A 334 6.54 -14.19 -10.58
C LEU A 334 6.97 -15.32 -11.51
N ALA A 335 6.61 -15.26 -12.80
CA ALA A 335 7.03 -16.24 -13.79
C ALA A 335 8.55 -16.31 -13.90
N ALA A 336 9.23 -15.16 -13.98
CA ALA A 336 10.68 -15.09 -14.07
C ALA A 336 11.41 -15.65 -12.83
N ASP A 337 10.94 -15.30 -11.64
CA ASP A 337 11.54 -15.77 -10.38
C ASP A 337 11.26 -17.28 -10.16
N VAL A 338 10.07 -17.77 -10.52
CA VAL A 338 9.75 -19.22 -10.50
C VAL A 338 10.67 -20.00 -11.43
N GLU A 339 10.90 -19.49 -12.64
CA GLU A 339 11.86 -20.07 -13.59
C GLU A 339 13.29 -20.04 -13.07
N GLN A 340 13.71 -18.94 -12.43
CA GLN A 340 15.03 -18.85 -11.80
C GLN A 340 15.20 -19.92 -10.72
N ILE A 341 14.19 -20.12 -9.86
CA ILE A 341 14.20 -21.15 -8.81
C ILE A 341 14.26 -22.55 -9.45
N ARG A 342 13.46 -22.82 -10.48
CA ARG A 342 13.47 -24.09 -11.22
C ARG A 342 14.83 -24.42 -11.82
N ASN A 343 15.50 -23.42 -12.39
CA ASN A 343 16.84 -23.59 -12.96
C ASN A 343 17.92 -23.82 -11.91
N LYS A 344 17.84 -23.13 -10.75
CA LYS A 344 18.74 -23.39 -9.60
C LYS A 344 18.68 -24.85 -9.13
N TYR A 345 17.49 -25.45 -9.06
CA TYR A 345 17.33 -26.85 -8.66
C TYR A 345 17.82 -27.86 -9.72
N SER A 346 17.76 -27.52 -11.00
CA SER A 346 18.18 -28.41 -12.09
C SER A 346 19.69 -28.40 -12.39
N GLY A 347 20.47 -27.54 -11.72
CA GLY A 347 21.93 -27.46 -11.88
C GLY A 347 22.40 -26.89 -13.22
N LYS A 348 21.51 -26.31 -14.03
CA LYS A 348 21.89 -25.64 -15.29
C LYS A 348 22.60 -24.32 -14.97
N SER A 349 23.90 -24.25 -15.25
CA SER A 349 24.76 -23.08 -14.96
C SER A 349 24.51 -21.90 -15.89
N ASN A 350 23.98 -22.13 -17.10
CA ASN A 350 23.58 -21.07 -18.04
C ASN A 350 22.05 -21.01 -18.11
N ILE A 351 21.46 -20.04 -17.40
CA ILE A 351 20.04 -19.74 -17.52
C ILE A 351 19.84 -18.96 -18.83
N GLU A 352 19.36 -19.65 -19.86
CA GLU A 352 18.85 -18.97 -21.05
C GLU A 352 17.49 -18.35 -20.71
N TRP A 353 17.43 -17.02 -20.69
CA TRP A 353 16.24 -16.23 -20.35
C TRP A 353 15.19 -16.20 -21.50
N ILE A 354 15.05 -17.29 -22.25
CA ILE A 354 14.21 -17.37 -23.46
C ILE A 354 12.74 -17.03 -23.16
N GLU A 355 12.21 -17.55 -22.04
CA GLU A 355 10.83 -17.28 -21.63
C GLU A 355 10.63 -15.80 -21.26
N LEU A 356 11.58 -15.23 -20.50
CA LEU A 356 11.54 -13.83 -20.09
C LEU A 356 11.71 -12.88 -21.28
N GLU A 357 12.57 -13.23 -22.24
CA GLU A 357 12.68 -12.53 -23.52
C GLU A 357 11.35 -12.53 -24.28
N ALA A 358 10.69 -13.69 -24.37
CA ALA A 358 9.39 -13.81 -25.00
C ALA A 358 8.30 -12.98 -24.29
N PHE A 359 8.36 -12.79 -22.96
CA PHE A 359 7.45 -11.91 -22.24
C PHE A 359 7.69 -10.44 -22.56
N LEU A 360 8.95 -10.03 -22.72
CA LEU A 360 9.33 -8.63 -22.92
C LEU A 360 9.24 -8.18 -24.39
N ASN A 361 9.45 -9.07 -25.37
CA ASN A 361 9.49 -8.73 -26.79
C ASN A 361 8.25 -7.93 -27.28
N PRO A 362 7.00 -8.31 -26.95
CA PRO A 362 5.82 -7.52 -27.35
C PRO A 362 5.85 -6.08 -26.84
N LEU A 363 6.37 -5.87 -25.63
CA LEU A 363 6.53 -4.54 -25.04
C LEU A 363 7.68 -3.78 -25.72
N LEU A 364 8.85 -4.42 -25.85
CA LEU A 364 10.04 -3.83 -26.46
C LEU A 364 9.77 -3.38 -27.90
N ASP A 365 9.04 -4.18 -28.68
CA ASP A 365 8.67 -3.84 -30.07
C ASP A 365 7.86 -2.54 -30.17
N VAL A 366 7.02 -2.26 -29.19
CA VAL A 366 6.24 -1.01 -29.12
C VAL A 366 7.14 0.13 -28.67
N LEU A 367 7.90 -0.06 -27.57
CA LEU A 367 8.76 0.96 -26.98
C LEU A 367 9.85 1.43 -27.95
N MET A 368 10.44 0.52 -28.74
CA MET A 368 11.44 0.87 -29.76
C MET A 368 10.88 1.78 -30.85
N LYS A 369 9.58 1.70 -31.14
CA LYS A 369 8.91 2.44 -32.22
C LYS A 369 8.30 3.77 -31.77
N LEU A 370 8.32 4.11 -30.47
CA LEU A 370 7.65 5.31 -29.93
C LEU A 370 8.21 6.62 -30.50
N GLY A 371 9.54 6.74 -30.59
CA GLY A 371 10.20 7.93 -31.12
C GLY A 371 10.03 8.10 -32.64
N SER A 372 9.94 6.99 -33.39
CA SER A 372 9.95 7.00 -34.85
C SER A 372 8.57 6.87 -35.51
N ASN A 373 7.58 6.29 -34.83
CA ASN A 373 6.25 6.04 -35.39
C ASN A 373 5.17 6.87 -34.67
N ALA A 374 4.73 7.95 -35.33
CA ALA A 374 3.69 8.84 -34.82
C ALA A 374 2.27 8.23 -34.83
N TYR A 375 2.04 7.09 -35.50
CA TYR A 375 0.70 6.49 -35.69
C TYR A 375 0.40 5.35 -34.71
N ILE A 376 1.21 5.14 -33.67
CA ILE A 376 0.89 4.15 -32.63
C ILE A 376 -0.33 4.65 -31.86
N PRO A 377 -1.40 3.84 -31.70
CA PRO A 377 -2.58 4.24 -30.95
C PRO A 377 -2.22 4.70 -29.53
N THR A 378 -2.78 5.83 -29.10
CA THR A 378 -2.52 6.45 -27.79
C THR A 378 -2.70 5.46 -26.64
N LEU A 379 -3.79 4.68 -26.65
CA LEU A 379 -4.06 3.65 -25.65
C LEU A 379 -2.95 2.59 -25.57
N LYS A 380 -2.40 2.18 -26.71
CA LYS A 380 -1.31 1.18 -26.76
C LYS A 380 -0.02 1.76 -26.18
N THR A 381 0.27 3.02 -26.48
CA THR A 381 1.41 3.75 -25.92
C THR A 381 1.28 3.90 -24.40
N ASP A 382 0.12 4.35 -23.94
CA ASP A 382 -0.18 4.55 -22.53
C ASP A 382 -0.04 3.24 -21.73
N LYS A 383 -0.64 2.14 -22.23
CA LYS A 383 -0.50 0.81 -21.62
C LYS A 383 0.95 0.33 -21.57
N SER A 384 1.71 0.53 -22.65
CA SER A 384 3.12 0.12 -22.74
C SER A 384 4.00 0.89 -21.75
N LEU A 385 3.79 2.20 -21.63
CA LEU A 385 4.51 3.07 -20.71
C LEU A 385 4.15 2.78 -19.25
N GLN A 386 2.87 2.50 -18.94
CA GLN A 386 2.47 2.06 -17.60
C GLN A 386 3.13 0.73 -17.20
N LEU A 387 3.17 -0.25 -18.12
CA LEU A 387 3.82 -1.53 -17.87
C LEU A 387 5.33 -1.36 -17.65
N LEU A 388 5.98 -0.52 -18.49
CA LEU A 388 7.38 -0.14 -18.31
C LEU A 388 7.62 0.45 -16.91
N LEU A 389 6.79 1.42 -16.50
CA LEU A 389 6.92 2.05 -15.20
C LEU A 389 6.84 1.02 -14.07
N LYS A 390 5.85 0.12 -14.12
CA LYS A 390 5.67 -0.92 -13.08
C LYS A 390 6.82 -1.91 -13.03
N LEU A 391 7.36 -2.32 -14.18
CA LEU A 391 8.56 -3.17 -14.22
C LEU A 391 9.79 -2.45 -13.62
N LEU A 392 9.99 -1.17 -13.92
CA LEU A 392 11.11 -0.39 -13.38
C LEU A 392 10.97 -0.13 -11.87
N GLN A 393 9.75 0.09 -11.37
CA GLN A 393 9.46 0.33 -9.96
C GLN A 393 9.64 -0.91 -9.07
N THR A 394 9.83 -2.11 -9.63
CA THR A 394 9.93 -3.34 -8.84
C THR A 394 11.33 -3.60 -8.25
N ARG A 395 12.02 -2.54 -7.83
CA ARG A 395 13.42 -2.65 -7.37
C ARG A 395 13.58 -3.34 -6.01
N SER A 396 14.64 -4.13 -5.91
CA SER A 396 15.15 -4.61 -4.62
C SER A 396 15.81 -3.47 -3.86
N LEU A 397 15.35 -3.17 -2.64
CA LEU A 397 16.05 -2.24 -1.74
C LEU A 397 17.35 -2.83 -1.16
N LYS A 398 17.59 -4.14 -1.31
CA LYS A 398 18.61 -4.90 -0.56
C LYS A 398 19.85 -5.31 -1.36
N CYS A 399 19.83 -5.28 -2.69
CA CYS A 399 21.02 -5.66 -3.46
C CYS A 399 22.03 -4.52 -3.50
N SER A 400 23.04 -4.58 -2.62
CA SER A 400 24.26 -3.76 -2.72
C SER A 400 25.07 -4.07 -3.99
N ASN A 401 24.89 -5.25 -4.57
CA ASN A 401 25.45 -5.64 -5.87
C ASN A 401 24.33 -6.01 -6.84
N THR A 402 24.18 -5.23 -7.92
CA THR A 402 23.17 -5.44 -8.98
C THR A 402 23.39 -6.71 -9.82
N GLN A 403 24.52 -7.40 -9.64
CA GLN A 403 24.87 -8.61 -10.38
C GLN A 403 24.32 -9.91 -9.77
N ASP A 404 23.86 -9.88 -8.51
CA ASP A 404 23.36 -11.09 -7.83
C ASP A 404 21.93 -11.45 -8.24
N ASP A 405 21.17 -10.49 -8.79
CA ASP A 405 19.82 -10.67 -9.28
C ASP A 405 19.77 -10.78 -10.81
N GLY A 406 19.92 -12.01 -11.30
CA GLY A 406 19.90 -12.30 -12.74
C GLY A 406 18.61 -11.92 -13.46
N VAL A 407 17.44 -11.94 -12.78
CA VAL A 407 16.14 -11.59 -13.37
C VAL A 407 16.07 -10.09 -13.62
N LEU A 408 16.32 -9.28 -12.58
CA LEU A 408 16.29 -7.82 -12.72
C LEU A 408 17.37 -7.34 -13.68
N PHE A 409 18.58 -7.89 -13.59
CA PHE A 409 19.65 -7.53 -14.51
C PHE A 409 19.27 -7.78 -15.97
N PHE A 410 18.62 -8.91 -16.27
CA PHE A 410 18.13 -9.21 -17.62
C PHE A 410 17.05 -8.23 -18.06
N ILE A 411 16.01 -8.01 -17.24
CA ILE A 411 14.92 -7.05 -17.53
C ILE A 411 15.50 -5.68 -17.84
N TRP A 412 16.35 -5.18 -16.95
CA TRP A 412 16.95 -3.87 -17.05
C TRP A 412 17.86 -3.73 -18.27
N LYS A 413 18.65 -4.75 -18.60
CA LYS A 413 19.48 -4.78 -19.82
C LYS A 413 18.63 -4.73 -21.08
N SER A 414 17.54 -5.49 -21.13
CA SER A 414 16.60 -5.49 -22.26
C SER A 414 15.88 -4.15 -22.43
N LEU A 415 15.49 -3.52 -21.32
CA LEU A 415 14.86 -2.20 -21.30
C LEU A 415 15.81 -1.04 -21.64
N LEU A 416 17.13 -1.26 -21.67
CA LEU A 416 18.11 -0.24 -22.06
C LEU A 416 18.06 0.08 -23.57
N ALA A 417 17.60 -0.87 -24.39
CA ALA A 417 17.51 -0.72 -25.84
C ALA A 417 16.54 0.42 -26.24
N PRO A 418 15.28 0.47 -25.75
CA PRO A 418 14.31 1.51 -26.15
C PRO A 418 14.49 2.88 -25.49
N VAL A 419 15.42 3.07 -24.55
CA VAL A 419 15.54 4.31 -23.75
C VAL A 419 15.55 5.59 -24.59
N GLU A 420 16.31 5.62 -25.69
CA GLU A 420 16.41 6.82 -26.53
C GLU A 420 15.08 7.15 -27.22
N SER A 421 14.41 6.13 -27.77
CA SER A 421 13.08 6.24 -28.39
C SER A 421 12.03 6.73 -27.38
N ILE A 422 12.10 6.26 -26.13
CA ILE A 422 11.22 6.69 -25.04
C ILE A 422 11.50 8.15 -24.64
N LEU A 423 12.77 8.53 -24.48
CA LEU A 423 13.15 9.90 -24.12
C LEU A 423 12.75 10.91 -25.20
N GLU A 424 12.92 10.57 -26.49
CA GLU A 424 12.46 11.41 -27.61
C GLU A 424 10.94 11.57 -27.59
N PHE A 425 10.20 10.48 -27.38
CA PHE A 425 8.74 10.52 -27.28
C PHE A 425 8.27 11.38 -26.10
N VAL A 426 8.81 11.16 -24.90
CA VAL A 426 8.46 11.91 -23.69
C VAL A 426 8.81 13.39 -23.85
N LEU A 427 9.99 13.70 -24.41
CA LEU A 427 10.40 15.08 -24.68
C LEU A 427 9.41 15.76 -25.63
N ARG A 428 9.03 15.09 -26.73
CA ARG A 428 8.02 15.61 -27.65
C ARG A 428 6.73 15.91 -26.88
N ARG A 429 6.13 14.91 -26.24
CA ARG A 429 4.83 15.05 -25.55
C ARG A 429 4.80 16.14 -24.47
N LEU A 430 5.89 16.32 -23.71
CA LEU A 430 5.96 17.32 -22.64
C LEU A 430 6.27 18.73 -23.14
N THR A 431 6.92 18.86 -24.31
CA THR A 431 7.38 20.17 -24.81
C THR A 431 6.52 20.72 -25.95
N THR A 432 5.94 19.86 -26.78
CA THR A 432 4.97 20.27 -27.81
C THR A 432 3.60 20.49 -27.20
N ASN A 433 2.79 21.34 -27.85
CA ASN A 433 1.41 21.66 -27.46
C ASN A 433 0.44 20.49 -27.72
N GLU A 434 0.85 19.26 -27.40
CA GLU A 434 0.13 18.00 -27.62
C GLU A 434 -0.71 17.56 -26.41
N LEU A 435 -0.39 18.04 -25.20
CA LEU A 435 -1.25 17.90 -24.02
C LEU A 435 -2.20 19.10 -23.99
N SER A 436 -3.51 18.86 -24.13
CA SER A 436 -4.49 19.95 -24.25
C SER A 436 -5.70 19.83 -23.35
N THR A 437 -5.97 18.64 -22.81
CA THR A 437 -7.14 18.36 -21.97
C THR A 437 -6.73 18.14 -20.51
N VAL A 438 -7.68 18.23 -19.58
CA VAL A 438 -7.42 17.91 -18.16
C VAL A 438 -7.03 16.43 -17.98
N GLY A 439 -7.61 15.52 -18.78
CA GLY A 439 -7.24 14.09 -18.77
C GLY A 439 -5.81 13.81 -19.23
N ASP A 440 -5.18 14.74 -19.94
CA ASP A 440 -3.76 14.64 -20.32
C ASP A 440 -2.81 14.92 -19.15
N LEU A 441 -3.29 15.45 -18.01
CA LEU A 441 -2.47 15.59 -16.81
C LEU A 441 -2.09 14.22 -16.23
N ASP A 442 -2.99 13.24 -16.26
CA ASP A 442 -2.66 11.88 -15.81
C ASP A 442 -1.60 11.22 -16.72
N ARG A 443 -1.58 11.59 -18.03
CA ARG A 443 -0.49 11.21 -18.96
C ARG A 443 0.82 11.90 -18.61
N CYS A 444 0.76 13.18 -18.28
CA CYS A 444 1.92 13.94 -17.83
C CYS A 444 2.55 13.25 -16.61
N ASP A 445 1.72 12.78 -15.66
CA ASP A 445 2.17 12.09 -14.45
C ASP A 445 2.90 10.80 -14.76
N LEU A 446 2.35 10.00 -15.68
CA LEU A 446 3.01 8.80 -16.18
C LEU A 446 4.38 9.12 -16.78
N TYR A 447 4.46 10.14 -17.66
CA TYR A 447 5.70 10.50 -18.33
C TYR A 447 6.75 11.01 -17.35
N LEU A 448 6.36 11.87 -16.40
CA LEU A 448 7.26 12.41 -15.38
C LEU A 448 7.73 11.34 -14.40
N ALA A 449 6.86 10.39 -14.00
CA ALA A 449 7.23 9.27 -13.14
C ALA A 449 8.24 8.30 -13.81
N LEU A 450 8.26 8.22 -15.15
CA LEU A 450 9.23 7.41 -15.88
C LEU A 450 10.64 7.99 -15.90
N ILE A 451 10.79 9.32 -15.89
CA ILE A 451 12.10 9.98 -15.99
C ILE A 451 13.08 9.53 -14.89
N PRO A 452 12.76 9.63 -13.58
CA PRO A 452 13.71 9.22 -12.53
C PRO A 452 14.03 7.73 -12.61
N GLU A 453 13.07 6.91 -13.05
CA GLU A 453 13.27 5.47 -13.20
C GLU A 453 14.22 5.11 -14.35
N ILE A 454 14.10 5.80 -15.49
CA ILE A 454 15.01 5.65 -16.64
C ILE A 454 16.40 6.19 -16.31
N VAL A 455 16.50 7.32 -15.62
CA VAL A 455 17.79 7.88 -15.19
C VAL A 455 18.52 6.89 -14.30
N ASN A 456 17.84 6.35 -13.29
CA ASN A 456 18.42 5.35 -12.39
C ASN A 456 18.82 4.06 -13.12
N LEU A 457 18.00 3.57 -14.06
CA LEU A 457 18.31 2.41 -14.90
C LEU A 457 19.64 2.60 -15.65
N CYS A 458 19.81 3.75 -16.31
CA CYS A 458 21.01 4.06 -17.08
C CYS A 458 22.25 4.18 -16.19
N LEU A 459 22.13 4.81 -15.01
CA LEU A 459 23.23 4.94 -14.05
C LEU A 459 23.70 3.59 -13.49
N GLN A 460 22.78 2.66 -13.27
CA GLN A 460 23.10 1.35 -12.69
C GLN A 460 23.77 0.39 -13.67
N ILE A 461 23.41 0.42 -14.97
CA ILE A 461 23.88 -0.57 -15.94
C ILE A 461 24.95 -0.03 -16.88
N ASN A 462 24.78 1.20 -17.40
CA ASN A 462 25.63 1.67 -18.50
C ASN A 462 25.82 3.19 -18.50
N TRP A 463 26.92 3.63 -17.89
CA TRP A 463 27.37 5.01 -17.85
C TRP A 463 27.58 5.65 -19.24
N LYS A 464 27.72 4.86 -20.32
CA LYS A 464 27.85 5.41 -21.68
C LYS A 464 26.56 6.05 -22.20
N LYS A 465 25.39 5.69 -21.66
CA LYS A 465 24.08 6.29 -22.02
C LYS A 465 23.74 7.55 -21.19
N VAL A 466 24.70 8.12 -20.47
CA VAL A 466 24.50 9.38 -19.73
C VAL A 466 24.34 10.58 -20.67
N GLN A 467 24.93 10.55 -21.87
CA GLN A 467 24.84 11.69 -22.81
C GLN A 467 23.41 11.94 -23.34
N PRO A 468 22.65 10.92 -23.79
CA PRO A 468 21.23 11.11 -24.13
C PRO A 468 20.41 11.72 -22.98
N ILE A 469 20.66 11.31 -21.74
CA ILE A 469 19.99 11.87 -20.55
C ILE A 469 20.34 13.34 -20.36
N LYS A 470 21.61 13.71 -20.48
CA LYS A 470 22.05 15.12 -20.40
C LYS A 470 21.37 15.98 -21.46
N ASN A 471 21.30 15.48 -22.70
CA ASN A 471 20.64 16.18 -23.81
C ASN A 471 19.13 16.32 -23.59
N PHE A 472 18.49 15.28 -23.05
CA PHE A 472 17.07 15.28 -22.68
C PHE A 472 16.79 16.32 -21.59
N ILE A 473 17.54 16.32 -20.48
CA ILE A 473 17.38 17.28 -19.38
C ILE A 473 17.60 18.72 -19.88
N LEU A 474 18.65 18.95 -20.68
CA LEU A 474 18.93 20.26 -21.28
C LEU A 474 17.73 20.75 -22.11
N SER A 475 17.20 19.90 -22.98
CA SER A 475 16.10 20.24 -23.88
C SER A 475 14.79 20.48 -23.14
N LEU A 476 14.46 19.59 -22.17
CA LEU A 476 13.26 19.68 -21.35
C LEU A 476 13.27 20.95 -20.50
N THR A 477 14.40 21.27 -19.87
CA THR A 477 14.56 22.47 -19.04
C THR A 477 14.35 23.74 -19.86
N ASN A 478 15.05 23.85 -20.99
CA ASN A 478 14.97 25.03 -21.85
C ASN A 478 13.56 25.21 -22.45
N ALA A 479 12.90 24.13 -22.87
CA ALA A 479 11.54 24.20 -23.38
C ALA A 479 10.54 24.59 -22.28
N SER A 480 10.66 24.01 -21.07
CA SER A 480 9.77 24.31 -19.95
C SER A 480 9.90 25.77 -19.48
N ILE A 481 11.13 26.31 -19.43
CA ILE A 481 11.36 27.73 -19.12
C ILE A 481 10.70 28.62 -20.18
N ARG A 482 10.88 28.33 -21.48
CA ARG A 482 10.23 29.10 -22.55
C ARG A 482 8.71 29.08 -22.42
N ASN A 483 8.13 27.91 -22.17
CA ASN A 483 6.69 27.72 -22.02
C ASN A 483 6.10 28.49 -20.83
N LEU A 484 6.86 28.64 -19.73
CA LEU A 484 6.44 29.41 -18.56
C LEU A 484 6.63 30.93 -18.76
N GLN A 485 7.60 31.34 -19.58
CA GLN A 485 7.88 32.74 -19.91
C GLN A 485 6.95 33.32 -20.99
N GLU A 486 6.31 32.48 -21.79
CA GLU A 486 5.29 32.90 -22.76
C GLU A 486 4.16 33.67 -22.04
N ARG A 487 4.16 35.00 -22.21
CA ARG A 487 3.08 35.88 -21.76
C ARG A 487 1.95 35.82 -22.77
N ASN A 488 0.80 35.33 -22.33
CA ASN A 488 -0.43 35.41 -23.11
C ASN A 488 -0.87 36.87 -23.15
N CYS A 489 -0.95 37.45 -24.36
CA CYS A 489 -1.48 38.80 -24.58
C CYS A 489 -3.02 38.85 -24.55
N GLU A 490 -3.70 37.69 -24.46
CA GLU A 490 -5.16 37.60 -24.41
C GLU A 490 -5.68 37.73 -22.96
N GLU A 491 -6.80 38.45 -22.78
CA GLU A 491 -7.40 38.72 -21.46
C GLU A 491 -7.97 37.45 -20.79
N GLU A 492 -8.36 36.44 -21.58
CA GLU A 492 -8.87 35.15 -21.08
C GLU A 492 -7.88 33.99 -21.27
N PRO A 493 -7.58 33.21 -20.22
CA PRO A 493 -6.66 32.09 -20.32
C PRO A 493 -7.31 30.87 -20.99
N LYS A 494 -6.73 30.41 -22.12
CA LYS A 494 -7.15 29.15 -22.75
C LYS A 494 -6.73 27.95 -21.90
N LEU A 495 -7.61 26.94 -21.77
CA LEU A 495 -7.33 25.70 -21.02
C LEU A 495 -5.99 25.07 -21.42
N LYS A 496 -5.77 24.94 -22.74
CA LYS A 496 -4.56 24.35 -23.32
C LYS A 496 -3.26 25.03 -22.86
N GLU A 497 -3.28 26.35 -22.71
CA GLU A 497 -2.10 27.12 -22.26
C GLU A 497 -1.86 26.93 -20.75
N GLN A 498 -2.92 26.82 -19.95
CA GLN A 498 -2.78 26.54 -18.53
C GLN A 498 -2.26 25.11 -18.29
N ILE A 499 -2.77 24.12 -19.02
CA ILE A 499 -2.25 22.73 -18.97
C ILE A 499 -0.76 22.70 -19.36
N LYS A 500 -0.37 23.46 -20.39
CA LYS A 500 1.03 23.62 -20.79
C LYS A 500 1.90 24.18 -19.65
N LYS A 501 1.42 25.18 -18.91
CA LYS A 501 2.14 25.75 -17.75
C LYS A 501 2.28 24.73 -16.62
N VAL A 502 1.22 23.97 -16.32
CA VAL A 502 1.24 22.90 -15.31
C VAL A 502 2.28 21.83 -15.67
N ALA A 503 2.21 21.30 -16.88
CA ALA A 503 3.14 20.27 -17.36
C ALA A 503 4.60 20.77 -17.37
N SER A 504 4.82 22.04 -17.75
CA SER A 504 6.16 22.64 -17.77
C SER A 504 6.74 22.81 -16.36
N MET A 505 5.95 23.26 -15.39
CA MET A 505 6.39 23.37 -13.98
C MET A 505 6.67 22.00 -13.35
N ALA A 506 5.79 21.02 -13.61
CA ALA A 506 5.99 19.64 -13.16
C ALA A 506 7.24 19.01 -13.80
N SER A 507 7.54 19.34 -15.06
CA SER A 507 8.78 18.92 -15.74
C SER A 507 10.03 19.52 -15.09
N LEU A 508 10.02 20.82 -14.75
CA LEU A 508 11.12 21.45 -14.01
C LEU A 508 11.31 20.83 -12.63
N THR A 509 10.21 20.46 -11.98
CA THR A 509 10.20 19.79 -10.67
C THR A 509 10.91 18.43 -10.76
N ALA A 510 10.53 17.59 -11.73
CA ALA A 510 11.18 16.31 -11.95
C ALA A 510 12.69 16.47 -12.21
N VAL A 511 13.10 17.49 -12.98
CA VAL A 511 14.53 17.81 -13.20
C VAL A 511 15.22 18.18 -11.88
N CYS A 512 14.63 19.05 -11.07
CA CYS A 512 15.17 19.46 -9.78
C CYS A 512 15.36 18.26 -8.82
N GLU A 513 14.38 17.36 -8.74
CA GLU A 513 14.45 16.18 -7.88
C GLU A 513 15.52 15.18 -8.32
N ILE A 514 15.67 14.96 -9.63
CA ILE A 514 16.73 14.10 -10.18
C ILE A 514 18.11 14.65 -9.82
N MET A 515 18.26 15.97 -9.87
CA MET A 515 19.51 16.63 -9.52
C MET A 515 19.82 16.55 -8.02
N ASP A 516 18.83 16.78 -7.15
CA ASP A 516 18.98 16.71 -5.68
C ASP A 516 19.33 15.29 -5.21
N GLN A 517 18.78 14.25 -5.84
CA GLN A 517 18.99 12.85 -5.45
C GLN A 517 20.32 12.25 -5.96
N LYS A 518 20.94 12.80 -7.02
CA LYS A 518 22.09 12.20 -7.72
C LYS A 518 23.19 13.22 -8.11
N PRO A 519 23.87 13.83 -7.12
CA PRO A 519 24.92 14.84 -7.37
C PRO A 519 26.16 14.28 -8.09
N GLU A 520 26.39 12.97 -8.02
CA GLU A 520 27.58 12.27 -8.57
C GLU A 520 27.70 12.33 -10.11
N VAL A 521 26.62 12.67 -10.83
CA VAL A 521 26.57 12.60 -12.31
C VAL A 521 27.08 13.90 -12.97
N HIS A 522 27.54 14.89 -12.19
CA HIS A 522 27.87 16.24 -12.65
C HIS A 522 26.76 16.84 -13.54
N LEU A 523 25.49 16.56 -13.22
CA LEU A 523 24.34 17.17 -13.90
C LEU A 523 24.21 18.65 -13.54
N GLU A 524 24.77 19.08 -12.40
CA GLU A 524 24.77 20.46 -11.93
C GLU A 524 25.60 21.42 -12.81
N SER A 525 26.56 20.92 -13.59
CA SER A 525 27.42 21.75 -14.44
C SER A 525 26.81 22.04 -15.82
N LEU A 526 25.54 21.70 -16.05
CA LEU A 526 24.84 21.96 -17.31
C LEU A 526 24.38 23.43 -17.37
N PRO A 527 24.59 24.16 -18.48
CA PRO A 527 24.22 25.57 -18.59
C PRO A 527 22.70 25.82 -18.46
N SER A 528 21.86 24.82 -18.72
CA SER A 528 20.41 24.91 -18.47
C SER A 528 20.07 24.99 -16.99
N VAL A 529 20.93 24.48 -16.10
CA VAL A 529 20.76 24.54 -14.65
C VAL A 529 20.93 25.97 -14.16
N ASP A 530 21.93 26.69 -14.69
CA ASP A 530 22.10 28.11 -14.38
C ASP A 530 20.92 28.94 -14.91
N GLY A 531 20.42 28.60 -16.09
CA GLY A 531 19.18 29.16 -16.64
C GLY A 531 17.96 28.90 -15.74
N LEU A 532 17.84 27.69 -15.20
CA LEU A 532 16.78 27.27 -14.28
C LEU A 532 16.88 28.01 -12.93
N LYS A 533 18.08 28.04 -12.34
CA LYS A 533 18.37 28.79 -11.11
C LYS A 533 17.99 30.26 -11.26
N ARG A 534 18.41 30.90 -12.36
CA ARG A 534 18.05 32.29 -12.66
C ARG A 534 16.53 32.45 -12.84
N PHE A 535 15.88 31.58 -13.60
CA PHE A 535 14.44 31.65 -13.85
C PHE A 535 13.63 31.60 -12.56
N ILE A 536 13.82 30.56 -11.73
CA ILE A 536 13.08 30.42 -10.48
C ILE A 536 13.49 31.53 -9.50
N PHE A 537 14.78 31.91 -9.45
CA PHE A 537 15.21 33.02 -8.60
C PHE A 537 14.44 34.29 -8.94
N PHE A 538 14.21 34.64 -10.21
CA PHE A 538 13.49 35.86 -10.60
C PHE A 538 11.96 35.71 -10.72
N SER A 539 11.39 34.52 -10.51
CA SER A 539 9.95 34.27 -10.64
C SER A 539 9.15 34.88 -9.48
N GLN A 540 7.88 35.22 -9.74
CA GLN A 540 6.91 35.54 -8.70
C GLN A 540 6.30 34.24 -8.19
N PHE A 541 6.38 33.99 -6.88
CA PHE A 541 5.87 32.77 -6.26
C PHE A 541 4.38 32.90 -5.96
N ASN A 542 3.65 31.77 -5.97
CA ASN A 542 2.20 31.71 -5.77
C ASN A 542 1.35 32.43 -6.82
N GLU A 543 1.89 32.74 -8.01
CA GLU A 543 1.04 33.25 -9.10
C GLU A 543 0.00 32.19 -9.48
N VAL A 544 -1.25 32.43 -9.06
CA VAL A 544 -2.34 31.46 -9.16
C VAL A 544 -2.74 31.26 -10.61
N LEU A 545 -2.78 29.99 -11.05
CA LEU A 545 -3.34 29.63 -12.35
C LEU A 545 -4.81 30.10 -12.42
N LYS A 546 -5.06 31.06 -13.31
CA LYS A 546 -6.41 31.58 -13.55
C LYS A 546 -7.30 30.47 -14.09
N LYS A 547 -8.54 30.37 -13.58
CA LYS A 547 -9.51 29.40 -14.07
C LYS A 547 -9.85 29.70 -15.54
N PRO A 548 -9.74 28.73 -16.46
CA PRO A 548 -10.05 28.92 -17.88
C PRO A 548 -11.55 29.16 -18.09
N SER A 549 -11.90 29.91 -19.15
CA SER A 549 -13.29 30.05 -19.61
C SER A 549 -13.72 28.77 -20.33
N TYR A 550 -14.84 28.17 -19.90
CA TYR A 550 -15.37 26.94 -20.48
C TYR A 550 -16.24 27.28 -21.70
N THR A 551 -15.95 26.68 -22.86
CA THR A 551 -16.90 26.62 -23.99
C THR A 551 -17.82 25.40 -23.82
N GLU A 552 -19.12 25.58 -24.01
CA GLU A 552 -20.25 24.74 -23.60
C GLU A 552 -20.32 23.28 -24.16
N GLU A 553 -19.31 22.76 -24.87
CA GLU A 553 -19.41 21.47 -25.57
C GLU A 553 -18.80 20.25 -24.84
N GLU A 554 -18.17 20.41 -23.67
CA GLU A 554 -17.48 19.32 -22.94
C GLU A 554 -18.16 18.89 -21.62
N SER A 555 -19.47 19.14 -21.47
CA SER A 555 -20.27 18.90 -20.25
C SER A 555 -20.42 17.44 -19.81
N LEU A 556 -19.78 16.48 -20.50
CA LEU A 556 -19.80 15.05 -20.16
C LEU A 556 -18.60 14.61 -19.30
N CYS A 557 -17.58 15.46 -19.11
CA CYS A 557 -16.32 15.09 -18.45
C CYS A 557 -16.18 15.64 -17.02
N GLU A 558 -17.17 16.39 -16.51
CA GLU A 558 -17.09 17.01 -15.18
C GLU A 558 -17.40 16.05 -14.01
N GLU A 559 -17.97 14.86 -14.26
CA GLU A 559 -18.42 13.98 -13.16
C GLU A 559 -17.52 12.78 -12.85
N THR A 560 -16.51 12.44 -13.66
CA THR A 560 -15.77 11.16 -13.51
C THR A 560 -14.27 11.27 -13.18
N ALA A 561 -13.70 12.45 -13.00
CA ALA A 561 -12.32 12.56 -12.52
C ALA A 561 -12.23 13.41 -11.26
N SER A 562 -11.63 12.84 -10.22
CA SER A 562 -11.35 13.41 -8.91
C SER A 562 -10.42 14.66 -8.90
N GLN A 563 -10.37 15.47 -9.95
CA GLN A 563 -9.42 16.56 -10.22
C GLN A 563 -10.18 17.89 -10.43
N GLY A 564 -10.69 18.51 -9.35
CA GLY A 564 -11.17 19.89 -9.45
C GLY A 564 -10.02 20.85 -9.76
N TRP A 565 -10.30 21.98 -10.45
CA TRP A 565 -9.28 22.99 -10.78
C TRP A 565 -8.41 23.41 -9.57
N GLY A 566 -9.00 23.45 -8.36
CA GLY A 566 -8.27 23.71 -7.12
C GLY A 566 -7.14 22.71 -6.83
N LYS A 567 -7.29 21.43 -7.19
CA LYS A 567 -6.21 20.43 -7.06
C LYS A 567 -5.08 20.68 -8.06
N ILE A 568 -5.42 21.10 -9.28
CA ILE A 568 -4.44 21.45 -10.32
C ILE A 568 -3.63 22.67 -9.88
N VAL A 569 -4.30 23.70 -9.33
CA VAL A 569 -3.65 24.88 -8.77
C VAL A 569 -2.76 24.52 -7.58
N ALA A 570 -3.27 23.74 -6.63
CA ALA A 570 -2.50 23.29 -5.47
C ALA A 570 -1.23 22.55 -5.90
N ARG A 571 -1.36 21.64 -6.87
CA ARG A 571 -0.23 20.92 -7.45
C ARG A 571 0.78 21.86 -8.11
N TYR A 572 0.33 22.82 -8.90
CA TYR A 572 1.22 23.79 -9.54
C TYR A 572 2.03 24.60 -8.50
N VAL A 573 1.37 25.03 -7.43
CA VAL A 573 2.03 25.71 -6.31
C VAL A 573 3.03 24.78 -5.64
N HIS A 574 2.63 23.54 -5.31
CA HIS A 574 3.51 22.53 -4.74
C HIS A 574 4.80 22.33 -5.57
N ASP A 575 4.66 22.22 -6.90
CA ASP A 575 5.77 22.02 -7.83
C ASP A 575 6.72 23.26 -7.86
N GLN A 576 6.18 24.48 -7.76
CA GLN A 576 6.99 25.70 -7.57
C GLN A 576 7.85 25.62 -6.29
N TRP A 577 7.30 25.11 -5.19
CA TRP A 577 8.00 25.01 -3.91
C TRP A 577 9.10 23.94 -3.92
N ILE A 578 8.93 22.84 -4.65
CA ILE A 578 10.02 21.87 -4.85
C ILE A 578 11.17 22.50 -5.65
N CYS A 579 10.86 23.20 -6.74
CA CYS A 579 11.84 23.92 -7.54
C CYS A 579 12.60 24.96 -6.69
N LEU A 580 11.90 25.65 -5.80
CA LEU A 580 12.51 26.62 -4.89
C LEU A 580 13.41 25.96 -3.84
N ARG A 581 12.99 24.83 -3.25
CA ARG A 581 13.80 24.04 -2.31
C ARG A 581 15.15 23.68 -2.92
N PHE A 582 15.15 23.22 -4.17
CA PHE A 582 16.38 22.88 -4.90
C PHE A 582 17.35 24.07 -4.96
N ILE A 583 16.85 25.28 -5.22
CA ILE A 583 17.68 26.48 -5.24
C ILE A 583 18.13 26.87 -3.83
N LEU A 584 17.22 26.85 -2.85
CA LEU A 584 17.50 27.16 -1.43
C LEU A 584 18.68 26.35 -0.89
N ASN A 585 18.75 25.06 -1.23
CA ASN A 585 19.88 24.20 -0.88
C ASN A 585 21.20 24.60 -1.57
N SER A 586 21.14 25.24 -2.73
CA SER A 586 22.30 25.78 -3.47
C SER A 586 22.67 27.24 -3.13
N PHE A 587 21.97 27.92 -2.22
CA PHE A 587 22.35 29.31 -1.86
C PHE A 587 23.70 29.41 -1.16
N SER A 588 24.14 28.35 -0.48
CA SER A 588 25.48 28.31 0.15
C SER A 588 26.61 28.37 -0.89
N THR A 589 26.41 27.79 -2.08
CA THR A 589 27.39 27.83 -3.18
C THR A 589 27.28 29.08 -4.03
N LEU A 590 26.07 29.60 -4.28
CA LEU A 590 25.87 30.87 -5.01
C LEU A 590 26.38 32.10 -4.25
N ALA A 591 26.37 32.08 -2.91
CA ALA A 591 26.95 33.15 -2.11
C ALA A 591 28.48 33.26 -2.29
N GLN A 592 29.18 32.15 -2.54
CA GLN A 592 30.63 32.13 -2.76
C GLN A 592 31.05 32.59 -4.16
N GLU A 593 30.22 32.40 -5.19
CA GLU A 593 30.59 32.76 -6.58
C GLU A 593 30.39 34.24 -6.93
N TYR A 594 29.65 35.00 -6.12
CA TYR A 594 29.28 36.40 -6.40
C TYR A 594 29.61 37.38 -5.25
N GLU A 595 30.55 37.03 -4.37
CA GLU A 595 31.07 37.89 -3.30
C GLU A 595 31.92 39.07 -3.84
N GLU A 596 31.30 40.03 -4.52
CA GLU A 596 31.99 41.31 -4.81
C GLU A 596 31.17 42.58 -4.51
N THR A 597 29.91 42.52 -4.03
CA THR A 597 29.19 43.76 -3.64
C THR A 597 28.26 43.65 -2.41
N PRO A 598 28.35 44.58 -1.43
CA PRO A 598 27.54 44.58 -0.20
C PRO A 598 26.05 44.94 -0.41
N GLU A 599 25.68 45.56 -1.54
CA GLU A 599 24.27 45.86 -1.88
C GLU A 599 23.42 44.60 -2.12
N MET A 600 24.05 43.47 -2.43
CA MET A 600 23.37 42.20 -2.72
C MET A 600 22.99 41.40 -1.46
N SER A 601 23.60 41.70 -0.31
CA SER A 601 23.26 41.08 0.98
C SER A 601 21.90 41.55 1.53
N LEU A 602 21.63 42.85 1.44
CA LEU A 602 20.35 43.47 1.81
C LEU A 602 19.21 43.03 0.89
N SER A 603 19.47 42.85 -0.42
CA SER A 603 18.47 42.34 -1.36
C SER A 603 18.15 40.86 -1.11
N THR A 604 19.10 40.08 -0.58
CA THR A 604 18.90 38.68 -0.24
C THR A 604 18.01 38.51 1.00
N VAL A 605 18.21 39.32 2.05
CA VAL A 605 17.37 39.28 3.26
C VAL A 605 15.93 39.72 2.97
N GLU A 606 15.74 40.82 2.24
CA GLU A 606 14.38 41.28 1.85
C GLU A 606 13.70 40.27 0.92
N ARG A 607 14.46 39.57 0.06
CA ARG A 607 13.92 38.50 -0.76
C ARG A 607 13.54 37.27 0.07
N SER A 608 14.39 36.84 1.00
CA SER A 608 14.05 35.75 1.92
C SER A 608 12.80 36.08 2.74
N ARG A 609 12.62 37.34 3.15
CA ARG A 609 11.40 37.83 3.81
C ARG A 609 10.15 37.63 2.94
N LYS A 610 10.21 38.06 1.68
CA LYS A 610 9.10 37.87 0.71
C LYS A 610 8.81 36.40 0.43
N ILE A 611 9.86 35.57 0.32
CA ILE A 611 9.67 34.13 0.12
C ILE A 611 8.98 33.51 1.34
N LEU A 612 9.33 33.91 2.56
CA LEU A 612 8.67 33.41 3.77
C LEU A 612 7.20 33.88 3.86
N GLU A 613 6.90 35.13 3.48
CA GLU A 613 5.52 35.61 3.34
C GLU A 613 4.72 34.75 2.34
N SER A 614 5.28 34.47 1.16
CA SER A 614 4.67 33.54 0.19
C SER A 614 4.54 32.11 0.73
N ALA A 615 5.44 31.66 1.60
CA ALA A 615 5.35 30.33 2.21
C ALA A 615 4.12 30.21 3.12
N LEU A 616 3.82 31.26 3.89
CA LEU A 616 2.62 31.31 4.73
C LEU A 616 1.35 31.27 3.88
N GLU A 617 1.30 32.03 2.79
CA GLU A 617 0.18 31.99 1.84
C GLU A 617 0.00 30.58 1.24
N ALA A 618 1.09 29.94 0.81
CA ALA A 618 1.05 28.60 0.25
C ALA A 618 0.51 27.55 1.24
N LEU A 619 0.90 27.64 2.52
CA LEU A 619 0.38 26.76 3.58
C LEU A 619 -1.13 26.90 3.82
N THR A 620 -1.75 28.02 3.42
CA THR A 620 -3.21 28.20 3.51
C THR A 620 -3.96 27.59 2.32
N VAL A 621 -3.29 27.42 1.18
CA VAL A 621 -3.89 26.94 -0.08
C VAL A 621 -3.64 25.44 -0.29
N LEU A 622 -2.46 24.95 0.09
CA LEU A 622 -2.05 23.58 -0.12
C LEU A 622 -2.81 22.62 0.81
N PRO A 623 -3.23 21.44 0.31
CA PRO A 623 -3.73 20.40 1.17
C PRO A 623 -2.61 19.88 2.08
N SER A 624 -2.97 19.36 3.25
CA SER A 624 -2.02 18.99 4.31
C SER A 624 -1.01 17.90 3.91
N ASP A 625 -1.28 17.15 2.83
CA ASP A 625 -0.39 16.15 2.25
C ASP A 625 0.70 16.72 1.32
N GLN A 626 0.59 17.98 0.90
CA GLN A 626 1.49 18.65 -0.05
C GLN A 626 2.33 19.76 0.59
N VAL A 627 2.31 19.91 1.91
CA VAL A 627 3.02 21.01 2.60
C VAL A 627 4.51 20.76 2.81
N LEU A 628 4.98 19.53 2.64
CA LEU A 628 6.36 19.13 2.98
C LEU A 628 7.44 19.97 2.27
N PRO A 629 7.37 20.27 0.96
CA PRO A 629 8.36 21.12 0.30
C PRO A 629 8.43 22.53 0.86
N VAL A 630 7.30 23.06 1.36
CA VAL A 630 7.24 24.38 2.00
C VAL A 630 7.96 24.36 3.33
N PHE A 631 7.76 23.32 4.15
CA PHE A 631 8.49 23.13 5.41
C PHE A 631 10.01 22.99 5.19
N ASP A 632 10.42 22.26 4.14
CA ASP A 632 11.83 22.15 3.79
C ASP A 632 12.44 23.50 3.37
N CYS A 633 11.68 24.35 2.67
CA CYS A 633 12.12 25.72 2.38
C CYS A 633 12.22 26.58 3.65
N MET A 634 11.24 26.48 4.55
CA MET A 634 11.24 27.20 5.84
C MET A 634 12.44 26.84 6.70
N LYS A 635 12.91 25.58 6.64
CA LYS A 635 14.15 25.14 7.31
C LYS A 635 15.38 25.98 6.94
N VAL A 636 15.49 26.42 5.69
CA VAL A 636 16.61 27.25 5.22
C VAL A 636 16.36 28.74 5.49
N LEU A 637 15.10 29.18 5.46
CA LEU A 637 14.73 30.60 5.56
C LEU A 637 14.64 31.10 7.00
N VAL A 638 14.04 30.33 7.92
CA VAL A 638 13.77 30.75 9.30
C VAL A 638 15.06 31.10 10.07
N PRO A 639 16.14 30.30 10.04
CA PRO A 639 17.38 30.66 10.75
C PRO A 639 17.94 32.02 10.32
N LYS A 640 17.83 32.35 9.02
CA LYS A 640 18.35 33.60 8.42
C LYS A 640 17.49 34.84 8.74
N LEU A 641 16.22 34.65 9.09
CA LEU A 641 15.25 35.72 9.26
C LEU A 641 14.87 35.98 10.71
N LEU A 642 15.28 35.12 11.65
CA LEU A 642 14.84 35.24 13.04
C LEU A 642 15.28 36.56 13.69
N ASP A 643 16.47 37.07 13.34
CA ASP A 643 16.98 38.35 13.84
C ASP A 643 16.28 39.57 13.23
N SER A 644 15.91 39.49 11.95
CA SER A 644 15.41 40.62 11.16
C SER A 644 13.88 40.69 11.07
N ALA A 645 13.18 39.56 11.16
CA ALA A 645 11.73 39.42 10.98
C ALA A 645 11.10 38.42 11.96
N GLU A 646 11.36 38.60 13.26
CA GLU A 646 10.92 37.67 14.32
C GLU A 646 9.40 37.38 14.30
N SER A 647 8.55 38.38 14.08
CA SER A 647 7.09 38.21 14.06
C SER A 647 6.62 37.25 12.96
N LEU A 648 7.27 37.29 11.79
CA LEU A 648 6.95 36.44 10.65
C LEU A 648 7.37 34.99 10.92
N CYS A 649 8.50 34.77 11.61
CA CYS A 649 8.92 33.44 12.04
C CYS A 649 7.97 32.83 13.08
N ILE A 650 7.44 33.64 14.01
CA ILE A 650 6.45 33.19 15.00
C ILE A 650 5.15 32.74 14.31
N GLU A 651 4.68 33.52 13.32
CA GLU A 651 3.50 33.16 12.53
C GLU A 651 3.70 31.84 11.76
N ALA A 652 4.91 31.62 11.22
CA ALA A 652 5.27 30.35 10.59
C ALA A 652 5.22 29.17 11.57
N PHE A 653 5.70 29.35 12.82
CA PHE A 653 5.62 28.31 13.85
C PHE A 653 4.18 27.94 14.18
N ASP A 654 3.30 28.94 14.32
CA ASP A 654 1.89 28.73 14.65
C ASP A 654 1.13 28.02 13.53
N LEU A 655 1.29 28.49 12.29
CA LEU A 655 0.61 27.92 11.14
C LEU A 655 1.08 26.47 10.88
N ALA A 656 2.39 26.23 10.93
CA ALA A 656 2.94 24.89 10.74
C ALA A 656 2.50 23.93 11.86
N TRP A 657 2.47 24.36 13.13
CA TRP A 657 1.96 23.54 14.23
C TRP A 657 0.47 23.18 14.06
N LYS A 658 -0.35 24.14 13.61
CA LYS A 658 -1.78 23.89 13.33
C LYS A 658 -1.97 22.80 12.28
N ILE A 659 -1.14 22.78 11.23
CA ILE A 659 -1.17 21.76 10.19
C ILE A 659 -0.74 20.39 10.75
N ILE A 660 0.38 20.32 11.48
CA ILE A 660 0.85 19.07 12.12
C ILE A 660 -0.20 18.50 13.08
N SER A 661 -0.82 19.35 13.90
CA SER A 661 -1.87 18.93 14.83
C SER A 661 -3.09 18.36 14.10
N SER A 662 -3.43 18.87 12.91
CA SER A 662 -4.53 18.34 12.09
C SER A 662 -4.19 16.99 11.43
N LEU A 663 -2.89 16.71 11.22
CA LEU A 663 -2.38 15.50 10.57
C LEU A 663 -2.27 14.30 11.51
N SER A 664 -2.59 14.44 12.81
CA SER A 664 -2.40 13.38 13.83
C SER A 664 -3.08 12.04 13.49
N ASN A 665 -4.14 12.08 12.68
CA ASN A 665 -4.89 10.91 12.24
C ASN A 665 -4.29 10.19 11.01
N THR A 666 -3.31 10.78 10.33
CA THR A 666 -2.75 10.28 9.05
C THR A 666 -1.26 9.91 9.20
N GLN A 667 -0.99 8.74 9.78
CA GLN A 667 0.37 8.34 10.20
C GLN A 667 1.44 8.36 9.09
N LEU A 668 1.11 8.05 7.83
CA LEU A 668 2.11 8.02 6.73
C LEU A 668 2.76 9.38 6.49
N ILE A 669 1.96 10.42 6.59
CA ILE A 669 2.33 11.79 6.21
C ILE A 669 2.68 12.58 7.47
N PHE A 670 2.08 12.23 8.60
CA PHE A 670 2.36 12.83 9.89
C PHE A 670 3.84 12.78 10.26
N TRP A 671 4.49 11.62 10.17
CA TRP A 671 5.87 11.48 10.64
C TRP A 671 6.89 12.25 9.81
N SER A 672 6.74 12.27 8.48
CA SER A 672 7.62 13.05 7.60
C SER A 672 7.44 14.55 7.84
N ASN A 673 6.20 15.03 7.94
CA ASN A 673 5.91 16.44 8.20
C ASN A 673 6.32 16.87 9.61
N LEU A 674 6.09 16.04 10.64
CA LEU A 674 6.56 16.29 12.00
C LEU A 674 8.08 16.37 12.04
N LYS A 675 8.77 15.47 11.32
CA LYS A 675 10.23 15.51 11.22
C LYS A 675 10.70 16.83 10.60
N ALA A 676 10.11 17.26 9.48
CA ALA A 676 10.45 18.53 8.84
C ALA A 676 10.17 19.72 9.78
N PHE A 677 9.01 19.73 10.45
CA PHE A 677 8.64 20.74 11.45
C PHE A 677 9.66 20.83 12.58
N VAL A 678 10.01 19.70 13.19
CA VAL A 678 11.00 19.66 14.28
C VAL A 678 12.35 20.16 13.80
N GLN A 679 12.75 19.82 12.57
CA GLN A 679 14.03 20.22 12.01
C GLN A 679 14.19 21.74 11.81
N PHE A 680 13.11 22.50 11.60
CA PHE A 680 13.23 23.95 11.43
C PHE A 680 12.89 24.75 12.69
N VAL A 681 11.98 24.27 13.54
CA VAL A 681 11.62 24.97 14.80
C VAL A 681 12.68 24.77 15.87
N PHE A 682 13.29 23.59 15.93
CA PHE A 682 14.32 23.22 16.90
C PHE A 682 15.72 23.16 16.27
N ASP A 683 15.94 23.92 15.19
CA ASP A 683 17.27 24.07 14.61
C ASP A 683 18.23 24.75 15.62
N ALA A 684 19.51 24.37 15.58
CA ALA A 684 20.50 24.87 16.53
C ALA A 684 20.71 26.39 16.44
N GLU A 685 20.67 26.96 15.23
CA GLU A 685 20.81 28.40 15.02
C GLU A 685 19.58 29.15 15.54
N VAL A 686 18.38 28.61 15.26
CA VAL A 686 17.10 29.17 15.75
C VAL A 686 17.06 29.17 17.27
N LEU A 687 17.45 28.07 17.91
CA LEU A 687 17.50 27.98 19.37
C LEU A 687 18.56 28.92 19.97
N ALA A 688 19.74 29.02 19.36
CA ALA A 688 20.81 29.91 19.83
C ALA A 688 20.40 31.39 19.76
N VAL A 689 19.83 31.81 18.63
CA VAL A 689 19.35 33.18 18.41
C VAL A 689 18.14 33.49 19.31
N ALA A 690 17.16 32.59 19.40
CA ALA A 690 16.01 32.78 20.29
C ALA A 690 16.43 32.87 21.77
N ALA A 691 17.37 32.03 22.22
CA ALA A 691 17.85 32.01 23.60
C ALA A 691 18.72 33.22 23.95
N SER A 692 19.54 33.71 23.02
CA SER A 692 20.40 34.88 23.24
C SER A 692 19.57 36.16 23.35
N LEU A 693 18.50 36.27 22.57
CA LEU A 693 17.63 37.45 22.55
C LEU A 693 16.53 37.42 23.64
N LYS A 694 16.16 36.24 24.19
CA LYS A 694 15.05 36.03 25.15
C LYS A 694 13.73 36.71 24.74
N ARG A 695 13.46 36.77 23.43
CA ARG A 695 12.28 37.44 22.87
C ARG A 695 11.08 36.49 22.74
N GLN A 696 10.03 36.94 22.05
CA GLN A 696 8.74 36.23 21.93
C GLN A 696 8.89 34.86 21.25
N ALA A 697 9.82 34.72 20.29
CA ALA A 697 10.09 33.45 19.64
C ALA A 697 10.52 32.34 20.61
N TYR A 698 11.33 32.67 21.64
CA TYR A 698 11.75 31.70 22.66
C TYR A 698 10.58 31.19 23.51
N ALA A 699 9.67 32.09 23.91
CA ALA A 699 8.46 31.69 24.62
C ALA A 699 7.58 30.76 23.76
N LYS A 700 7.52 31.02 22.45
CA LYS A 700 6.74 30.21 21.52
C LYS A 700 7.31 28.80 21.30
N ILE A 701 8.63 28.69 21.11
CA ILE A 701 9.30 27.39 20.99
C ILE A 701 9.07 26.55 22.26
N LYS A 702 9.07 27.17 23.44
CA LYS A 702 8.76 26.51 24.71
C LYS A 702 7.29 26.06 24.81
N GLU A 703 6.35 26.82 24.28
CA GLU A 703 4.94 26.41 24.20
C GLU A 703 4.77 25.18 23.31
N VAL A 704 5.40 25.18 22.13
CA VAL A 704 5.35 24.07 21.17
C VAL A 704 6.02 22.83 21.75
N SER A 705 7.15 22.96 22.46
CA SER A 705 7.85 21.81 23.04
C SER A 705 6.99 21.08 24.08
N LEU A 706 6.26 21.80 24.93
CA LEU A 706 5.33 21.22 25.93
C LEU A 706 4.13 20.48 25.31
N ARG A 707 3.83 20.73 24.04
CA ARG A 707 2.75 20.02 23.32
C ARG A 707 3.25 18.75 22.63
N ILE A 708 4.55 18.68 22.33
CA ILE A 708 5.18 17.56 21.62
C ILE A 708 5.73 16.53 22.61
N PHE A 709 6.41 17.00 23.66
CA PHE A 709 7.05 16.22 24.71
C PHE A 709 6.23 16.28 25.99
#